data_AF-A0A323TJ28-F1
#
_entry.id   AF-A0A323TJ28-F1
#
_cell.length_a   1.000
_cell.length_b   1.000
_cell.length_c   1.000
_cell.angle_alpha   90.00
_cell.angle_beta   90.00
_cell.angle_gamma   90.00
#
_symmetry.space_group_name_H-M   'P 1'
#
loop_
_entity.id
_entity.type
_entity.pdbx_description
1 polymer ?
#
loop_
_entity_poly.entity_id
_entity_poly.type
_entity_poly.pdbx_seq_one_letter_code
_entity_poly.pdbx_strand_id
1 'polypeptide(L)'
;MYYILDLFSGCGGLSYGFELAGYNTIAGVDIDDAALKTFAHNHKKSIAIQGDLTQMSSSELLEKINEEDIDVIIGGSPAPSITQYGFKASEDDPRNNLYSTFIRVVSDVRPKAFVYENVRAIAIQNNGAIKDHIINDFSKLGYKVSYKIINTAEYGVPQIRKKIIIIGLLDSEVSYKFPVSTHLNEVEWITTEEALSDLPLLTDNANRSGDYITPPRNSFQEHCRKNNPQLMNHSNLQLNEKYERIFSLVPEGGKNKLFTRHHSKKPSGTILGGTRQPIHYKCNRITTVRENARIQSFPDDFVFFGSLRQQYAQVGNAVPPLFAKIIAESLKPYLAGKVAPKTFYSVPEEYFLRLHHPRPRFKREMEEVLIYFASEITTIGILPKKEFKIRLNNAIRRYPGNLDASQKTIDNWRTEIDALFGFIIEDQKKCSPSNRAIELATNQDLVKFFKLFCYHFQYPGGFVKPQRNLEFIKQGVNFQPVHYFIQLLQVAETTEKMRIGINKAEATHCIFNDLRVTRDNRAVEDTWSLISSNRKRSLKYDWDGGIIRYAGDILDYAVQANLLVKRPDGKYYLNHVEDLALQRFISPESGDIFNYYEILPDISSVTLKEVKELDKVWVNYFNTERNDSFFDTDILALLTETSEQYEELKETISDLDSIIEEGFESTGAIGSVGESLIINHERLRISNEGRPDLKHLVKLIPAAYAVGYDINSVDFDEKKRLIEVKTTASSKPLDFRRFHLTTNEWSSATTFNDRYYVYRLMVTKGSIKLLLIQDPVKQYKVGNLNAVPRKGMDITFDPDKCGEVIELYR
;
A
#
# COMPACT_ATOMS: atom_id res chain seq x y z
N MET A 1 -30.38 -10.24 9.12
CA MET A 1 -30.13 -9.62 10.45
C MET A 1 -28.87 -8.80 10.29
N TYR A 2 -28.78 -7.59 10.87
CA TYR A 2 -27.61 -6.71 10.71
C TYR A 2 -26.80 -6.65 11.99
N TYR A 3 -25.49 -6.65 11.85
CA TYR A 3 -24.56 -6.66 12.96
C TYR A 3 -23.94 -5.29 13.21
N ILE A 4 -23.83 -4.89 14.47
CA ILE A 4 -23.32 -3.57 14.84
C ILE A 4 -22.16 -3.64 15.83
N LEU A 5 -21.24 -2.69 15.69
CA LEU A 5 -20.15 -2.42 16.63
C LEU A 5 -20.35 -1.02 17.23
N ASP A 6 -20.45 -0.93 18.55
CA ASP A 6 -20.68 0.33 19.30
C ASP A 6 -19.38 0.85 19.90
N LEU A 7 -18.84 1.94 19.34
CA LEU A 7 -17.62 2.59 19.79
C LEU A 7 -17.97 3.73 20.74
N PHE A 8 -17.21 3.86 21.84
CA PHE A 8 -17.54 4.79 22.93
C PHE A 8 -18.94 4.47 23.49
N SER A 9 -19.20 3.18 23.68
CA SER A 9 -20.54 2.62 23.93
C SER A 9 -21.18 3.13 25.22
N GLY A 10 -20.39 3.58 26.19
CA GLY A 10 -20.87 3.94 27.52
C GLY A 10 -21.67 2.80 28.14
N CYS A 11 -22.87 3.11 28.61
CA CYS A 11 -23.77 2.08 29.14
C CYS A 11 -24.54 1.31 28.05
N GLY A 12 -24.49 1.71 26.77
CA GLY A 12 -25.17 1.04 25.66
C GLY A 12 -26.52 1.62 25.25
N GLY A 13 -26.85 2.87 25.58
CA GLY A 13 -28.14 3.46 25.20
C GLY A 13 -28.39 3.51 23.68
N LEU A 14 -27.33 3.76 22.89
CA LEU A 14 -27.39 3.81 21.44
C LEU A 14 -27.59 2.41 20.84
N SER A 15 -26.72 1.46 21.17
CA SER A 15 -26.83 0.05 20.76
C SER A 15 -28.14 -0.60 21.21
N TYR A 16 -28.65 -0.28 22.41
CA TYR A 16 -29.90 -0.87 22.89
C TYR A 16 -31.09 -0.44 22.02
N GLY A 17 -31.11 0.82 21.57
CA GLY A 17 -32.10 1.26 20.58
C GLY A 17 -32.02 0.49 19.26
N PHE A 18 -30.81 0.17 18.79
CA PHE A 18 -30.60 -0.66 17.59
C PHE A 18 -31.08 -2.11 17.81
N GLU A 19 -30.85 -2.69 18.99
CA GLU A 19 -31.38 -4.02 19.35
C GLU A 19 -32.91 -4.04 19.39
N LEU A 20 -33.56 -2.99 19.90
CA LEU A 20 -35.02 -2.84 19.83
C LEU A 20 -35.54 -2.75 18.38
N ALA A 21 -34.70 -2.30 17.45
CA ALA A 21 -34.98 -2.34 16.02
C ALA A 21 -34.61 -3.68 15.37
N GLY A 22 -34.10 -4.68 16.11
CA GLY A 22 -33.77 -6.02 15.60
C GLY A 22 -32.39 -6.14 14.96
N TYR A 23 -31.47 -5.23 15.25
CA TYR A 23 -30.03 -5.42 14.98
C TYR A 23 -29.40 -6.32 16.04
N ASN A 24 -28.23 -6.88 15.75
CA ASN A 24 -27.43 -7.66 16.68
C ASN A 24 -26.16 -6.88 17.05
N THR A 25 -26.01 -6.49 18.31
CA THR A 25 -24.78 -5.84 18.78
C THR A 25 -23.71 -6.89 19.01
N ILE A 26 -22.61 -6.83 18.26
CA ILE A 26 -21.49 -7.77 18.43
C ILE A 26 -20.70 -7.38 19.68
N ALA A 27 -20.33 -6.09 19.76
CA ALA A 27 -19.54 -5.58 20.88
C ALA A 27 -19.80 -4.11 21.15
N GLY A 28 -19.56 -3.73 22.40
CA GLY A 28 -19.45 -2.35 22.87
C GLY A 28 -18.05 -2.11 23.42
N VAL A 29 -17.39 -1.04 22.97
CA VAL A 29 -16.05 -0.66 23.41
C VAL A 29 -16.12 0.63 24.22
N ASP A 30 -15.53 0.63 25.40
CA ASP A 30 -15.38 1.83 26.23
C ASP A 30 -14.17 1.71 27.18
N ILE A 31 -13.74 2.83 27.76
CA ILE A 31 -12.69 2.86 28.77
C ILE A 31 -13.27 2.74 30.20
N ASP A 32 -14.54 3.10 30.40
CA ASP A 32 -15.22 3.08 31.71
C ASP A 32 -15.75 1.67 32.04
N ASP A 33 -15.03 0.98 32.94
CA ASP A 33 -15.40 -0.34 33.46
C ASP A 33 -16.81 -0.38 34.08
N ALA A 34 -17.27 0.67 34.77
CA ALA A 34 -18.62 0.69 35.35
C ALA A 34 -19.69 0.80 34.27
N ALA A 35 -19.42 1.55 33.19
CA ALA A 35 -20.31 1.64 32.05
C ALA A 35 -20.36 0.31 31.28
N LEU A 36 -19.21 -0.35 31.11
CA LEU A 36 -19.13 -1.67 30.47
C LEU A 36 -19.78 -2.79 31.28
N LYS A 37 -19.75 -2.72 32.62
CA LYS A 37 -20.53 -3.63 33.48
C LYS A 37 -22.03 -3.48 33.23
N THR A 38 -22.50 -2.23 33.12
CA THR A 38 -23.87 -1.93 32.70
C THR A 38 -24.14 -2.45 31.29
N PHE A 39 -23.25 -2.20 30.34
CA PHE A 39 -23.39 -2.68 28.96
C PHE A 39 -23.53 -4.21 28.93
N ALA A 40 -22.59 -4.95 29.49
CA ALA A 40 -22.58 -6.41 29.51
C ALA A 40 -23.84 -7.02 30.14
N HIS A 41 -24.39 -6.39 31.18
CA HIS A 41 -25.61 -6.88 31.83
C HIS A 41 -26.84 -6.76 30.92
N ASN A 42 -26.97 -5.63 30.22
CA ASN A 42 -28.15 -5.33 29.42
C ASN A 42 -28.04 -5.92 27.99
N HIS A 43 -26.83 -6.07 27.47
CA HIS A 43 -26.50 -6.58 26.13
C HIS A 43 -26.04 -8.04 26.18
N LYS A 44 -26.95 -8.95 26.53
CA LYS A 44 -26.63 -10.35 26.88
C LYS A 44 -25.93 -11.18 25.79
N LYS A 45 -25.99 -10.74 24.53
CA LYS A 45 -25.39 -11.42 23.36
C LYS A 45 -24.14 -10.71 22.84
N SER A 46 -23.70 -9.67 23.52
CA SER A 46 -22.68 -8.74 23.05
C SER A 46 -21.46 -8.81 23.95
N ILE A 47 -20.28 -8.59 23.38
CA ILE A 47 -19.02 -8.58 24.10
C ILE A 47 -18.76 -7.15 24.60
N ALA A 48 -18.53 -7.00 25.91
CA ALA A 48 -18.05 -5.74 26.48
C ALA A 48 -16.53 -5.71 26.45
N ILE A 49 -15.94 -4.80 25.68
CA ILE A 49 -14.49 -4.70 25.48
C ILE A 49 -14.00 -3.46 26.19
N GLN A 50 -13.20 -3.65 27.24
CA GLN A 50 -12.52 -2.56 27.91
C GLN A 50 -11.25 -2.19 27.14
N GLY A 51 -11.14 -0.92 26.75
CA GLY A 51 -9.94 -0.44 26.08
C GLY A 51 -9.99 1.03 25.70
N ASP A 52 -8.81 1.63 25.62
CA ASP A 52 -8.64 2.96 25.05
C ASP A 52 -8.54 2.84 23.52
N LEU A 53 -9.57 3.27 22.81
CA LEU A 53 -9.62 3.23 21.35
C LEU A 53 -8.52 4.09 20.68
N THR A 54 -7.87 5.00 21.40
CA THR A 54 -6.71 5.75 20.87
C THR A 54 -5.44 4.91 20.82
N GLN A 55 -5.35 3.85 21.63
CA GLN A 55 -4.19 2.95 21.72
C GLN A 55 -4.47 1.58 21.07
N MET A 56 -5.72 1.12 21.13
CA MET A 56 -6.15 -0.15 20.57
C MET A 56 -6.27 -0.08 19.05
N SER A 57 -5.52 -0.91 18.32
CA SER A 57 -5.63 -1.00 16.86
C SER A 57 -6.97 -1.61 16.44
N SER A 58 -7.38 -1.38 15.18
CA SER A 58 -8.59 -2.02 14.66
C SER A 58 -8.41 -3.53 14.55
N SER A 59 -7.20 -4.03 14.27
CA SER A 59 -6.92 -5.48 14.26
C SER A 59 -7.08 -6.11 15.64
N GLU A 60 -6.54 -5.50 16.70
CA GLU A 60 -6.70 -5.99 18.08
C GLU A 60 -8.17 -6.00 18.51
N LEU A 61 -8.93 -4.98 18.10
CA LEU A 61 -10.37 -4.92 18.35
C LEU A 61 -11.11 -6.04 17.61
N LEU A 62 -10.79 -6.26 16.33
CA LEU A 62 -11.40 -7.29 15.50
C LEU A 62 -11.05 -8.71 15.98
N GLU A 63 -9.83 -8.96 16.47
CA GLU A 63 -9.46 -10.27 17.05
C GLU A 63 -10.30 -10.63 18.28
N LYS A 64 -10.75 -9.63 19.04
CA LYS A 64 -11.62 -9.80 20.22
C LYS A 64 -13.06 -10.09 19.84
N ILE A 65 -13.45 -9.93 18.59
CA ILE A 65 -14.80 -10.20 18.09
C ILE A 65 -14.76 -11.29 17.01
N ASN A 66 -15.34 -12.45 17.31
CA ASN A 66 -15.29 -13.62 16.43
C ASN A 66 -16.28 -13.52 15.24
N GLU A 67 -16.34 -12.37 14.57
CA GLU A 67 -17.29 -12.08 13.50
C GLU A 67 -16.70 -11.09 12.48
N GLU A 68 -16.59 -11.50 11.20
CA GLU A 68 -15.98 -10.69 10.14
C GLU A 68 -16.96 -9.69 9.49
N ASP A 69 -18.28 -9.82 9.72
CA ASP A 69 -19.32 -9.06 9.01
C ASP A 69 -19.96 -7.97 9.89
N ILE A 70 -19.25 -6.87 10.15
CA ILE A 70 -19.83 -5.67 10.79
C ILE A 70 -20.59 -4.84 9.73
N ASP A 71 -21.92 -4.81 9.82
CA ASP A 71 -22.76 -4.04 8.89
C ASP A 71 -22.78 -2.54 9.21
N VAL A 72 -22.80 -2.18 10.50
CA VAL A 72 -22.91 -0.78 10.95
C VAL A 72 -21.97 -0.51 12.12
N ILE A 73 -21.19 0.57 12.03
CA ILE A 73 -20.50 1.12 13.20
C ILE A 73 -21.28 2.30 13.76
N ILE A 74 -21.52 2.29 15.06
CA ILE A 74 -22.23 3.36 15.77
C ILE A 74 -21.36 3.90 16.89
N GLY A 75 -21.60 5.13 17.33
CA GLY A 75 -20.90 5.69 18.48
C GLY A 75 -20.94 7.20 18.57
N GLY A 76 -20.43 7.73 19.68
CA GLY A 76 -20.33 9.18 19.90
C GLY A 76 -19.11 9.52 20.73
N SER A 77 -18.04 9.99 20.07
CA SER A 77 -16.80 10.29 20.79
C SER A 77 -16.99 11.49 21.73
N PRO A 78 -16.34 11.50 22.90
CA PRO A 78 -16.27 12.69 23.74
C PRO A 78 -15.71 13.88 22.94
N ALA A 79 -16.20 15.09 23.23
CA ALA A 79 -15.73 16.35 22.62
C ALA A 79 -15.26 17.34 23.70
N PRO A 80 -14.13 17.07 24.40
CA PRO A 80 -13.75 17.81 25.62
C PRO A 80 -13.42 19.29 25.36
N SER A 81 -12.90 19.62 24.18
CA SER A 81 -12.47 20.97 23.78
C SER A 81 -13.58 21.86 23.22
N ILE A 82 -14.78 21.30 23.01
CA ILE A 82 -15.94 21.98 22.43
C ILE A 82 -16.97 22.23 23.55
N THR A 83 -16.68 23.18 24.42
CA THR A 83 -17.65 23.64 25.42
C THR A 83 -18.56 24.74 24.85
N GLN A 84 -19.71 24.95 25.47
CA GLN A 84 -20.64 26.05 25.14
C GLN A 84 -20.01 27.47 25.31
N TYR A 85 -18.78 27.55 25.86
CA TYR A 85 -18.07 28.79 26.19
C TYR A 85 -16.80 29.05 25.35
N GLY A 86 -16.55 28.28 24.29
CA GLY A 86 -15.50 28.56 23.32
C GLY A 86 -14.52 27.41 23.09
N PHE A 87 -13.92 27.45 21.90
CA PHE A 87 -12.85 26.55 21.43
C PHE A 87 -11.51 27.12 21.90
N LYS A 88 -10.72 26.34 22.65
CA LYS A 88 -9.28 26.62 22.82
C LYS A 88 -8.54 25.69 21.87
N ALA A 89 -8.21 26.21 20.69
CA ALA A 89 -7.29 25.56 19.77
C ALA A 89 -5.90 25.55 20.42
N SER A 90 -5.47 24.39 20.89
CA SER A 90 -4.05 24.06 20.86
C SER A 90 -3.93 22.89 19.90
N GLU A 91 -3.21 23.10 18.79
CA GLU A 91 -2.99 22.11 17.74
C GLU A 91 -2.26 20.84 18.25
N ASP A 92 -1.67 20.90 19.46
CA ASP A 92 -0.84 19.85 20.06
C ASP A 92 -1.49 19.00 21.18
N ASP A 93 -2.80 19.12 21.46
CA ASP A 93 -3.42 18.26 22.51
C ASP A 93 -3.96 16.95 21.89
N PRO A 94 -3.37 15.77 22.17
CA PRO A 94 -3.81 14.48 21.65
C PRO A 94 -5.27 14.12 22.01
N ARG A 95 -5.89 14.80 23.00
CA ARG A 95 -7.30 14.64 23.36
C ARG A 95 -8.27 15.35 22.41
N ASN A 96 -7.77 16.18 21.49
CA ASN A 96 -8.60 16.97 20.56
C ASN A 96 -9.14 16.18 19.36
N ASN A 97 -8.77 14.90 19.19
CA ASN A 97 -9.10 14.16 17.98
C ASN A 97 -9.77 12.79 18.21
N LEU A 98 -10.54 12.60 19.29
CA LEU A 98 -11.25 11.32 19.51
C LEU A 98 -12.22 10.93 18.38
N TYR A 99 -12.68 11.91 17.58
CA TYR A 99 -13.46 11.61 16.38
C TYR A 99 -12.61 10.97 15.27
N SER A 100 -11.31 11.27 15.17
CA SER A 100 -10.43 10.61 14.20
C SER A 100 -10.26 9.13 14.53
N THR A 101 -10.33 8.76 15.80
CA THR A 101 -10.39 7.35 16.22
C THR A 101 -11.63 6.65 15.68
N PHE A 102 -12.80 7.29 15.73
CA PHE A 102 -14.02 6.74 15.14
C PHE A 102 -13.86 6.59 13.61
N ILE A 103 -13.32 7.62 12.95
CA ILE A 103 -13.02 7.61 11.50
C ILE A 103 -12.04 6.49 11.15
N ARG A 104 -11.00 6.27 11.95
CA ARG A 104 -10.00 5.20 11.77
C ARG A 104 -10.68 3.83 11.76
N VAL A 105 -11.49 3.52 12.78
CA VAL A 105 -12.19 2.22 12.84
C VAL A 105 -13.18 2.08 11.67
N VAL A 106 -13.90 3.14 11.29
CA VAL A 106 -14.76 3.14 10.08
C VAL A 106 -13.96 2.95 8.79
N SER A 107 -12.78 3.55 8.69
CA SER A 107 -11.87 3.42 7.55
C SER A 107 -11.34 1.99 7.41
N ASP A 108 -11.01 1.35 8.54
CA ASP A 108 -10.42 0.02 8.57
C ASP A 108 -11.48 -1.07 8.35
N VAL A 109 -12.62 -0.97 9.04
CA VAL A 109 -13.72 -1.95 8.97
C VAL A 109 -14.59 -1.77 7.72
N ARG A 110 -14.76 -0.53 7.26
CA ARG A 110 -15.61 -0.15 6.13
C ARG A 110 -17.04 -0.71 6.18
N PRO A 111 -17.80 -0.45 7.26
CA PRO A 111 -19.19 -0.94 7.40
C PRO A 111 -20.10 -0.36 6.30
N LYS A 112 -21.22 -1.03 6.00
CA LYS A 112 -22.22 -0.56 5.02
C LYS A 112 -22.77 0.82 5.39
N ALA A 113 -22.87 1.11 6.69
CA ALA A 113 -23.22 2.43 7.18
C ALA A 113 -22.46 2.75 8.48
N PHE A 114 -22.38 4.04 8.82
CA PHE A 114 -22.04 4.45 10.17
C PHE A 114 -23.07 5.44 10.73
N VAL A 115 -23.21 5.46 12.05
CA VAL A 115 -24.01 6.47 12.77
C VAL A 115 -23.15 7.11 13.85
N TYR A 116 -22.82 8.38 13.64
CA TYR A 116 -22.00 9.16 14.55
C TYR A 116 -22.84 10.23 15.25
N GLU A 117 -22.93 10.12 16.58
CA GLU A 117 -23.67 11.03 17.44
C GLU A 117 -22.73 12.05 18.06
N ASN A 118 -23.10 13.33 18.09
CA ASN A 118 -22.37 14.31 18.88
C ASN A 118 -23.18 15.55 19.31
N VAL A 119 -22.59 16.39 20.15
CA VAL A 119 -23.18 17.63 20.65
C VAL A 119 -23.44 18.63 19.52
N ARG A 120 -24.55 19.37 19.61
CA ARG A 120 -24.93 20.39 18.61
C ARG A 120 -23.86 21.44 18.33
N ALA A 121 -22.94 21.68 19.27
CA ALA A 121 -21.90 22.69 19.16
C ALA A 121 -20.95 22.41 17.98
N ILE A 122 -20.70 21.13 17.65
CA ILE A 122 -19.89 20.72 16.48
C ILE A 122 -20.45 21.30 15.18
N ALA A 123 -21.78 21.42 15.08
CA ALA A 123 -22.45 21.91 13.88
C ALA A 123 -22.43 23.43 13.72
N ILE A 124 -22.25 24.17 14.82
CA ILE A 124 -22.46 25.64 14.88
C ILE A 124 -21.15 26.40 15.10
N GLN A 125 -20.22 25.86 15.89
CA GLN A 125 -18.96 26.51 16.18
C GLN A 125 -18.08 26.64 14.92
N ASN A 126 -17.24 27.67 14.87
CA ASN A 126 -16.39 28.02 13.73
C ASN A 126 -17.16 28.06 12.40
N ASN A 127 -18.38 28.64 12.41
CA ASN A 127 -19.28 28.65 11.26
C ASN A 127 -19.57 27.27 10.64
N GLY A 128 -19.49 26.20 11.44
CA GLY A 128 -19.71 24.83 10.98
C GLY A 128 -18.48 24.14 10.41
N ALA A 129 -17.29 24.78 10.42
CA ALA A 129 -16.06 24.21 9.86
C ALA A 129 -15.69 22.84 10.44
N ILE A 130 -15.91 22.62 11.74
CA ILE A 130 -15.64 21.31 12.38
C ILE A 130 -16.52 20.22 11.78
N LYS A 131 -17.82 20.49 11.65
CA LYS A 131 -18.78 19.56 11.02
C LYS A 131 -18.43 19.32 9.55
N ASP A 132 -18.07 20.38 8.80
CA ASP A 132 -17.69 20.25 7.39
C ASP A 132 -16.42 19.41 7.23
N HIS A 133 -15.44 19.56 8.14
CA HIS A 133 -14.25 18.71 8.19
C HIS A 133 -14.60 17.23 8.43
N ILE A 134 -15.42 16.94 9.45
CA ILE A 134 -15.86 15.57 9.75
C ILE A 134 -16.59 14.95 8.56
N ILE A 135 -17.51 15.70 7.94
CA ILE A 135 -18.24 15.24 6.74
C ILE A 135 -17.28 14.97 5.58
N ASN A 136 -16.32 15.86 5.36
CA ASN A 136 -15.33 15.71 4.31
C ASN A 136 -14.46 14.47 4.52
N ASP A 137 -14.00 14.21 5.75
CA ASP A 137 -13.18 13.02 6.04
C ASP A 137 -13.93 11.72 5.78
N PHE A 138 -15.19 11.60 6.20
CA PHE A 138 -16.01 10.43 5.85
C PHE A 138 -16.33 10.36 4.36
N SER A 139 -16.50 11.51 3.69
CA SER A 139 -16.77 11.55 2.24
C SER A 139 -15.56 11.05 1.44
N LYS A 140 -14.33 11.41 1.84
CA LYS A 140 -13.08 10.89 1.30
C LYS A 140 -12.96 9.37 1.44
N LEU A 141 -13.51 8.81 2.52
CA LEU A 141 -13.61 7.37 2.70
C LEU A 141 -14.65 6.71 1.77
N GLY A 142 -15.37 7.45 0.93
CA GLY A 142 -16.36 6.92 0.00
C GLY A 142 -17.78 6.79 0.57
N TYR A 143 -18.06 7.45 1.70
CA TYR A 143 -19.41 7.48 2.26
C TYR A 143 -20.20 8.67 1.70
N LYS A 144 -21.46 8.42 1.35
CA LYS A 144 -22.44 9.49 1.16
C LYS A 144 -22.94 9.93 2.52
N VAL A 145 -22.43 11.06 3.00
CA VAL A 145 -22.70 11.55 4.35
C VAL A 145 -23.89 12.49 4.36
N SER A 146 -24.80 12.27 5.31
CA SER A 146 -25.94 13.14 5.60
C SER A 146 -25.92 13.49 7.08
N TYR A 147 -26.30 14.71 7.44
CA TYR A 147 -26.38 15.12 8.84
C TYR A 147 -27.66 15.89 9.15
N LYS A 148 -28.09 15.86 10.41
CA LYS A 148 -29.20 16.67 10.91
C LYS A 148 -29.00 16.98 12.39
N ILE A 149 -29.32 18.22 12.78
CA ILE A 149 -29.51 18.57 14.20
C ILE A 149 -30.93 18.17 14.58
N ILE A 150 -31.05 17.27 15.55
CA ILE A 150 -32.33 16.71 15.97
C ILE A 150 -32.61 17.08 17.42
N ASN A 151 -33.85 17.51 17.70
CA ASN A 151 -34.41 17.60 19.03
C ASN A 151 -35.17 16.31 19.36
N THR A 152 -34.72 15.55 20.36
CA THR A 152 -35.30 14.25 20.70
C THR A 152 -36.77 14.32 21.17
N ALA A 153 -37.24 15.46 21.68
CA ALA A 153 -38.66 15.69 22.01
C ALA A 153 -39.60 15.49 20.81
N GLU A 154 -39.12 15.79 19.60
CA GLU A 154 -39.89 15.63 18.36
C GLU A 154 -40.08 14.14 17.95
N TYR A 155 -39.40 13.23 18.67
CA TYR A 155 -39.39 11.79 18.45
C TYR A 155 -39.93 11.02 19.66
N GLY A 156 -40.74 11.67 20.50
CA GLY A 156 -41.44 11.03 21.63
C GLY A 156 -40.57 10.83 22.88
N VAL A 157 -39.34 11.34 22.91
CA VAL A 157 -38.51 11.33 24.13
C VAL A 157 -38.97 12.47 25.04
N PRO A 158 -39.19 12.25 26.36
CA PRO A 158 -39.61 13.29 27.31
C PRO A 158 -38.55 14.36 27.64
N GLN A 159 -37.76 14.78 26.66
CA GLN A 159 -36.60 15.61 26.83
C GLN A 159 -36.30 16.51 25.62
N ILE A 160 -36.08 17.80 25.87
CA ILE A 160 -35.52 18.74 24.90
C ILE A 160 -34.00 18.57 24.87
N ARG A 161 -33.51 17.61 24.09
CA ARG A 161 -32.07 17.35 23.89
C ARG A 161 -31.74 17.44 22.41
N LYS A 162 -30.94 18.46 22.05
CA LYS A 162 -30.48 18.73 20.68
C LYS A 162 -29.10 18.13 20.44
N LYS A 163 -29.00 17.17 19.51
CA LYS A 163 -27.74 16.53 19.09
C LYS A 163 -27.60 16.63 17.57
N ILE A 164 -26.36 16.64 17.07
CA ILE A 164 -26.09 16.40 15.66
C ILE A 164 -25.94 14.90 15.45
N ILE A 165 -26.64 14.37 14.45
CA ILE A 165 -26.48 12.99 13.99
C ILE A 165 -25.90 13.04 12.60
N ILE A 166 -24.80 12.33 12.39
CA ILE A 166 -24.11 12.19 11.10
C ILE A 166 -24.21 10.72 10.69
N ILE A 167 -24.74 10.46 9.50
CA ILE A 167 -24.93 9.11 8.96
C ILE A 167 -24.25 9.05 7.61
N GLY A 168 -23.37 8.06 7.43
CA GLY A 168 -22.76 7.77 6.15
C GLY A 168 -23.26 6.44 5.60
N LEU A 169 -23.53 6.41 4.30
CA LEU A 169 -23.82 5.19 3.55
C LEU A 169 -22.66 4.89 2.60
N LEU A 170 -22.05 3.72 2.72
CA LEU A 170 -20.87 3.37 1.93
C LEU A 170 -21.24 3.20 0.46
N ASP A 171 -20.50 3.86 -0.44
CA ASP A 171 -20.65 3.77 -1.90
C ASP A 171 -22.07 4.04 -2.42
N SER A 172 -22.90 4.74 -1.64
CA SER A 172 -24.30 5.01 -1.97
C SER A 172 -24.47 6.26 -2.83
N GLU A 173 -25.22 6.14 -3.93
CA GLU A 173 -25.63 7.29 -4.75
C GLU A 173 -26.75 8.12 -4.10
N VAL A 174 -27.51 7.50 -3.19
CA VAL A 174 -28.61 8.17 -2.47
C VAL A 174 -28.13 8.72 -1.14
N SER A 175 -28.53 9.96 -0.84
CA SER A 175 -28.36 10.52 0.50
C SER A 175 -29.36 9.90 1.47
N TYR A 176 -28.91 9.66 2.69
CA TYR A 176 -29.78 9.20 3.77
C TYR A 176 -30.83 10.28 4.11
N LYS A 177 -32.10 9.88 4.08
CA LYS A 177 -33.22 10.73 4.50
C LYS A 177 -33.54 10.46 5.96
N PHE A 178 -33.32 11.46 6.80
CA PHE A 178 -33.72 11.39 8.21
C PHE A 178 -35.23 11.20 8.36
N PRO A 179 -35.67 10.44 9.38
CA PRO A 179 -37.09 10.25 9.65
C PRO A 179 -37.78 11.59 9.91
N VAL A 180 -39.05 11.66 9.54
CA VAL A 180 -39.90 12.82 9.80
C VAL A 180 -40.21 12.87 11.29
N SER A 181 -40.20 14.08 11.86
CA SER A 181 -40.56 14.31 13.25
C SER A 181 -42.01 13.85 13.50
N THR A 182 -42.22 13.11 14.58
CA THR A 182 -43.52 12.50 14.94
C THR A 182 -44.37 13.37 15.86
N HIS A 183 -43.74 14.26 16.63
CA HIS A 183 -44.39 15.17 17.58
C HIS A 183 -43.96 16.60 17.24
N LEU A 184 -44.77 17.27 16.41
CA LEU A 184 -44.40 18.47 15.66
C LEU A 184 -44.48 19.77 16.47
N ASN A 185 -45.19 19.76 17.59
CA ASN A 185 -45.42 20.94 18.42
C ASN A 185 -45.32 20.62 19.92
N GLU A 186 -45.16 21.65 20.75
CA GLU A 186 -44.97 21.48 22.20
C GLU A 186 -46.15 20.81 22.92
N VAL A 187 -47.35 20.81 22.32
CA VAL A 187 -48.55 20.17 22.89
C VAL A 187 -48.48 18.66 22.74
N GLU A 188 -47.82 18.16 21.70
CA GLU A 188 -47.63 16.73 21.44
C GLU A 188 -46.44 16.15 22.22
N TRP A 189 -45.54 16.98 22.76
CA TRP A 189 -44.34 16.47 23.43
C TRP A 189 -44.67 15.81 24.77
N ILE A 190 -44.07 14.64 25.00
CA ILE A 190 -44.23 13.90 26.26
C ILE A 190 -43.65 14.72 27.42
N THR A 191 -44.50 14.97 28.40
CA THR A 191 -44.19 15.81 29.54
C THR A 191 -43.49 15.03 30.66
N THR A 192 -42.85 15.74 31.59
CA THR A 192 -42.18 15.10 32.73
C THR A 192 -43.17 14.31 33.60
N GLU A 193 -44.40 14.82 33.77
CA GLU A 193 -45.44 14.10 34.51
C GLU A 193 -45.88 12.82 33.79
N GLU A 194 -46.06 12.86 32.46
CA GLU A 194 -46.38 11.67 31.68
C GLU A 194 -45.26 10.65 31.71
N ALA A 195 -44.00 11.06 31.82
CA ALA A 195 -42.88 10.13 31.93
C ALA A 195 -42.79 9.44 33.32
N LEU A 196 -43.16 10.14 34.40
CA LEU A 196 -42.80 9.73 35.77
C LEU A 196 -43.97 9.42 36.70
N SER A 197 -45.22 9.79 36.37
CA SER A 197 -46.34 9.80 37.34
C SER A 197 -46.83 8.45 37.87
N ASP A 198 -46.46 7.32 37.25
CA ASP A 198 -46.69 5.96 37.77
C ASP A 198 -45.56 5.46 38.68
N LEU A 199 -44.42 6.17 38.74
CA LEU A 199 -43.36 5.82 39.67
C LEU A 199 -43.75 6.21 41.12
N PRO A 200 -43.38 5.40 42.12
CA PRO A 200 -43.61 5.74 43.53
C PRO A 200 -42.96 7.07 43.91
N LEU A 201 -43.71 7.98 44.54
CA LEU A 201 -43.10 9.20 45.07
C LEU A 201 -42.26 8.86 46.31
N LEU A 202 -40.96 9.09 46.22
CA LEU A 202 -40.05 8.95 47.36
C LEU A 202 -40.07 10.23 48.20
N THR A 203 -40.66 10.17 49.40
CA THR A 203 -40.70 11.26 50.39
C THR A 203 -39.67 11.11 51.50
N ASP A 204 -39.15 9.90 51.74
CA ASP A 204 -38.12 9.59 52.76
C ASP A 204 -36.93 8.83 52.16
N ASN A 205 -35.98 8.36 53.00
CA ASN A 205 -34.81 7.53 52.68
C ASN A 205 -35.17 6.12 52.16
N ALA A 206 -36.08 6.02 51.19
CA ALA A 206 -36.56 4.75 50.66
C ALA A 206 -35.81 4.37 49.37
N ASN A 207 -35.19 3.19 49.36
CA ASN A 207 -34.95 2.43 48.13
C ASN A 207 -36.25 1.69 47.82
N ARG A 208 -36.87 1.97 46.67
CA ARG A 208 -38.12 1.33 46.23
C ARG A 208 -37.91 0.52 44.96
N SER A 209 -36.73 -0.09 44.82
CA SER A 209 -36.54 -1.12 43.79
C SER A 209 -37.38 -2.35 44.16
N GLY A 210 -38.12 -2.93 43.22
CA GLY A 210 -39.11 -3.99 43.46
C GLY A 210 -40.38 -3.82 42.63
N ASP A 211 -41.52 -4.35 43.07
CA ASP A 211 -42.75 -4.35 42.26
C ASP A 211 -43.37 -2.95 42.09
N TYR A 212 -43.98 -2.71 40.93
CA TYR A 212 -44.77 -1.50 40.71
C TYR A 212 -46.04 -1.53 41.55
N ILE A 213 -46.29 -0.44 42.27
CA ILE A 213 -47.51 -0.26 43.07
C ILE A 213 -48.66 0.41 42.31
N THR A 214 -48.39 0.97 41.12
CA THR A 214 -49.44 1.55 40.25
C THR A 214 -49.30 1.06 38.80
N PRO A 215 -50.43 0.93 38.06
CA PRO A 215 -50.39 0.62 36.63
C PRO A 215 -49.85 1.81 35.81
N PRO A 216 -49.34 1.56 34.59
CA PRO A 216 -49.00 2.64 33.68
C PRO A 216 -50.27 3.41 33.29
N ARG A 217 -50.12 4.70 33.00
CA ARG A 217 -51.20 5.67 32.76
C ARG A 217 -51.23 6.19 31.33
N ASN A 218 -50.21 5.89 30.54
CA ASN A 218 -50.09 6.30 29.14
C ASN A 218 -49.16 5.33 28.38
N SER A 219 -49.16 5.47 27.06
CA SER A 219 -48.39 4.62 26.14
C SER A 219 -46.87 4.70 26.34
N PHE A 220 -46.35 5.84 26.82
CA PHE A 220 -44.93 5.99 27.12
C PHE A 220 -44.51 5.14 28.33
N GLN A 221 -45.31 5.18 29.40
CA GLN A 221 -45.07 4.36 30.60
C GLN A 221 -45.24 2.86 30.29
N GLU A 222 -46.22 2.50 29.46
CA GLU A 222 -46.38 1.13 28.94
C GLU A 222 -45.15 0.68 28.16
N HIS A 223 -44.61 1.55 27.28
CA HIS A 223 -43.39 1.27 26.53
C HIS A 223 -42.19 1.00 27.44
N CYS A 224 -41.95 1.87 28.44
CA CYS A 224 -40.85 1.70 29.38
C CYS A 224 -40.98 0.41 30.22
N ARG A 225 -42.20 -0.05 30.51
CA ARG A 225 -42.47 -1.20 31.38
C ARG A 225 -42.66 -2.53 30.66
N LYS A 226 -42.74 -2.54 29.33
CA LYS A 226 -43.26 -3.65 28.50
C LYS A 226 -42.71 -5.05 28.82
N ASN A 227 -41.46 -5.15 29.28
CA ASN A 227 -40.77 -6.43 29.52
C ASN A 227 -40.44 -6.71 30.99
N ASN A 228 -40.89 -5.86 31.94
CA ASN A 228 -40.40 -5.94 33.32
C ASN A 228 -41.50 -5.80 34.39
N PRO A 229 -41.62 -6.77 35.31
CA PRO A 229 -42.46 -6.63 36.50
C PRO A 229 -41.85 -5.72 37.59
N GLN A 230 -40.55 -5.39 37.56
CA GLN A 230 -39.84 -4.79 38.68
C GLN A 230 -39.10 -3.48 38.35
N LEU A 231 -39.33 -2.47 39.18
CA LEU A 231 -38.65 -1.19 39.18
C LEU A 231 -37.22 -1.33 39.72
N MET A 232 -36.21 -0.89 38.96
CA MET A 232 -34.79 -0.95 39.34
C MET A 232 -34.17 0.45 39.38
N ASN A 233 -33.08 0.64 40.15
CA ASN A 233 -32.34 1.92 40.28
C ASN A 233 -33.21 3.12 40.72
N HIS A 234 -34.28 2.88 41.47
CA HIS A 234 -35.17 3.91 42.01
C HIS A 234 -34.95 4.12 43.51
N SER A 235 -33.86 4.84 43.81
CA SER A 235 -33.43 5.14 45.16
C SER A 235 -33.28 6.64 45.35
N ASN A 236 -33.78 7.16 46.47
CA ASN A 236 -33.60 8.54 46.86
C ASN A 236 -32.20 8.77 47.46
N LEU A 237 -31.64 9.96 47.25
CA LEU A 237 -30.43 10.41 47.94
C LEU A 237 -30.83 11.11 49.24
N GLN A 238 -30.22 10.74 50.35
CA GLN A 238 -30.42 11.45 51.61
C GLN A 238 -29.87 12.88 51.49
N LEU A 239 -30.75 13.86 51.67
CA LEU A 239 -30.40 15.26 51.67
C LEU A 239 -30.23 15.74 53.10
N ASN A 240 -29.36 16.73 53.30
CA ASN A 240 -29.36 17.49 54.55
C ASN A 240 -30.43 18.58 54.50
N GLU A 241 -30.86 19.06 55.67
CA GLU A 241 -31.92 20.09 55.80
C GLU A 241 -31.66 21.34 54.93
N LYS A 242 -30.38 21.68 54.72
CA LYS A 242 -29.97 22.80 53.87
C LYS A 242 -30.42 22.59 52.42
N TYR A 243 -30.20 21.43 51.84
CA TYR A 243 -30.62 21.15 50.45
C TYR A 243 -32.13 21.04 50.33
N GLU A 244 -32.83 20.45 51.30
CA GLU A 244 -34.29 20.41 51.32
C GLU A 244 -34.90 21.81 51.30
N ARG A 245 -34.37 22.70 52.15
CA ARG A 245 -34.76 24.12 52.16
C ARG A 245 -34.48 24.79 50.81
N ILE A 246 -33.29 24.60 50.24
CA ILE A 246 -32.95 25.16 48.92
C ILE A 246 -33.93 24.67 47.85
N PHE A 247 -34.28 23.38 47.84
CA PHE A 247 -35.18 22.80 46.84
C PHE A 247 -36.61 23.33 46.99
N SER A 248 -37.10 23.51 48.22
CA SER A 248 -38.42 24.09 48.49
C SER A 248 -38.60 25.51 47.94
N LEU A 249 -37.50 26.27 47.80
CA LEU A 249 -37.50 27.64 47.29
C LEU A 249 -37.47 27.74 45.75
N VAL A 250 -37.24 26.62 45.05
CA VAL A 250 -37.27 26.59 43.59
C VAL A 250 -38.67 26.19 43.15
N PRO A 251 -39.49 27.10 42.59
CA PRO A 251 -40.84 26.76 42.13
C PRO A 251 -40.79 25.81 40.92
N GLU A 252 -41.93 25.21 40.58
CA GLU A 252 -42.07 24.35 39.39
C GLU A 252 -41.61 25.06 38.11
N GLY A 253 -40.77 24.38 37.31
CA GLY A 253 -40.12 24.97 36.14
C GLY A 253 -39.07 26.06 36.44
N GLY A 254 -38.86 26.40 37.72
CA GLY A 254 -37.91 27.40 38.17
C GLY A 254 -36.46 26.92 38.18
N LYS A 255 -35.52 27.87 38.27
CA LYS A 255 -34.08 27.61 38.37
C LYS A 255 -33.42 28.51 39.41
N ASN A 256 -32.40 28.00 40.08
CA ASN A 256 -31.45 28.80 40.87
C ASN A 256 -30.03 28.64 40.29
N LYS A 257 -28.99 29.14 40.99
CA LYS A 257 -27.59 29.06 40.53
C LYS A 257 -27.08 27.63 40.30
N LEU A 258 -27.67 26.62 40.96
CA LEU A 258 -27.15 25.26 41.00
C LEU A 258 -28.13 24.21 40.44
N PHE A 259 -29.44 24.43 40.57
CA PHE A 259 -30.47 23.44 40.31
C PHE A 259 -31.64 24.02 39.50
N THR A 260 -32.27 23.16 38.72
CA THR A 260 -33.50 23.45 37.97
C THR A 260 -34.56 22.44 38.41
N ARG A 261 -35.77 22.91 38.71
CA ARG A 261 -36.92 22.03 38.97
C ARG A 261 -37.65 21.75 37.67
N HIS A 262 -38.01 20.49 37.45
CA HIS A 262 -38.83 20.12 36.31
C HIS A 262 -40.20 20.80 36.36
N HIS A 263 -40.79 20.97 35.17
CA HIS A 263 -42.17 21.42 35.02
C HIS A 263 -43.01 20.20 34.62
N SER A 264 -44.09 19.92 35.35
CA SER A 264 -44.96 18.74 35.13
C SER A 264 -45.47 18.67 33.70
N LYS A 265 -45.97 19.79 33.17
CA LYS A 265 -46.55 19.93 31.82
C LYS A 265 -45.55 20.23 30.70
N LYS A 266 -44.25 20.09 30.93
CA LYS A 266 -43.25 20.26 29.86
C LYS A 266 -42.27 19.09 29.87
N PRO A 267 -41.64 18.79 28.71
CA PRO A 267 -40.53 17.85 28.69
C PRO A 267 -39.38 18.35 29.54
N SER A 268 -38.53 17.42 29.95
CA SER A 268 -37.32 17.73 30.70
C SER A 268 -36.32 18.52 29.85
N GLY A 269 -35.49 19.34 30.50
CA GLY A 269 -34.26 19.83 29.86
C GLY A 269 -33.24 18.70 29.69
N THR A 270 -32.11 18.98 29.04
CA THR A 270 -31.04 17.99 28.89
C THR A 270 -30.58 17.45 30.25
N ILE A 271 -30.76 16.15 30.49
CA ILE A 271 -30.17 15.43 31.63
C ILE A 271 -28.66 15.37 31.41
N LEU A 272 -27.89 15.78 32.43
CA LEU A 272 -26.44 15.89 32.38
C LEU A 272 -25.78 14.74 33.14
N GLY A 273 -24.60 14.30 32.69
CA GLY A 273 -23.81 13.26 33.36
C GLY A 273 -23.06 13.73 34.62
N GLY A 274 -23.33 14.95 35.09
CA GLY A 274 -22.68 15.53 36.27
C GLY A 274 -23.40 15.23 37.59
N THR A 275 -22.90 15.80 38.68
CA THR A 275 -23.50 15.62 40.03
C THR A 275 -24.75 16.48 40.27
N ARG A 276 -25.06 17.44 39.38
CA ARG A 276 -26.17 18.38 39.53
C ARG A 276 -27.41 17.89 38.79
N GLN A 277 -28.14 16.99 39.43
CA GLN A 277 -29.37 16.44 38.90
C GLN A 277 -30.56 17.39 39.09
N PRO A 278 -31.56 17.40 38.19
CA PRO A 278 -32.73 18.25 38.33
C PRO A 278 -33.57 17.90 39.58
N ILE A 279 -34.32 18.88 40.07
CA ILE A 279 -35.29 18.68 41.15
C ILE A 279 -36.57 18.08 40.55
N HIS A 280 -37.11 17.05 41.21
CA HIS A 280 -38.38 16.41 40.83
C HIS A 280 -39.51 17.45 40.75
N TYR A 281 -40.44 17.33 39.80
CA TYR A 281 -41.48 18.36 39.58
C TYR A 281 -42.39 18.55 40.81
N LYS A 282 -42.69 17.46 41.54
CA LYS A 282 -43.61 17.44 42.69
C LYS A 282 -42.93 17.41 44.07
N CYS A 283 -41.66 17.02 44.16
CA CYS A 283 -41.00 16.68 45.44
C CYS A 283 -39.74 17.52 45.67
N ASN A 284 -39.40 17.82 46.92
CA ASN A 284 -38.20 18.59 47.27
C ASN A 284 -36.94 17.70 47.33
N ARG A 285 -36.70 16.95 46.25
CA ARG A 285 -35.52 16.10 46.06
C ARG A 285 -35.06 16.14 44.61
N ILE A 286 -33.82 15.76 44.38
CA ILE A 286 -33.35 15.49 43.02
C ILE A 286 -33.99 14.22 42.45
N THR A 287 -34.03 14.13 41.13
CA THR A 287 -34.53 12.94 40.44
C THR A 287 -33.63 11.74 40.67
N THR A 288 -34.21 10.53 40.75
CA THR A 288 -33.44 9.28 40.89
C THR A 288 -32.79 8.89 39.56
N VAL A 289 -31.87 7.92 39.60
CA VAL A 289 -31.28 7.34 38.37
C VAL A 289 -32.37 6.83 37.43
N ARG A 290 -33.34 6.04 37.94
CA ARG A 290 -34.49 5.55 37.17
C ARG A 290 -35.35 6.65 36.56
N GLU A 291 -35.67 7.71 37.29
CA GLU A 291 -36.46 8.84 36.74
C GLU A 291 -35.72 9.51 35.58
N ASN A 292 -34.41 9.72 35.72
CA ASN A 292 -33.58 10.24 34.63
C ASN A 292 -33.47 9.27 33.45
N ALA A 293 -33.38 7.96 33.71
CA ALA A 293 -33.34 6.93 32.69
C ALA A 293 -34.66 6.92 31.88
N ARG A 294 -35.80 7.03 32.56
CA ARG A 294 -37.12 7.19 31.91
C ARG A 294 -37.23 8.46 31.09
N ILE A 295 -36.75 9.59 31.59
CA ILE A 295 -36.70 10.84 30.79
C ILE A 295 -35.87 10.63 29.51
N GLN A 296 -34.84 9.78 29.56
CA GLN A 296 -34.07 9.36 28.39
C GLN A 296 -34.63 8.14 27.67
N SER A 297 -35.87 7.73 27.93
CA SER A 297 -36.54 6.59 27.27
C SER A 297 -35.86 5.23 27.44
N PHE A 298 -35.04 5.04 28.46
CA PHE A 298 -34.59 3.69 28.83
C PHE A 298 -35.78 2.86 29.32
N PRO A 299 -35.85 1.58 28.96
CA PRO A 299 -36.83 0.69 29.57
C PRO A 299 -36.45 0.41 31.02
N ASP A 300 -37.45 0.00 31.78
CA ASP A 300 -37.34 -0.14 33.23
C ASP A 300 -36.56 -1.40 33.66
N ASP A 301 -36.34 -2.36 32.75
CA ASP A 301 -35.40 -3.50 32.90
C ASP A 301 -33.95 -3.15 32.59
N PHE A 302 -33.65 -1.95 32.08
CA PHE A 302 -32.27 -1.54 31.89
C PHE A 302 -31.60 -1.21 33.23
N VAL A 303 -30.70 -2.07 33.72
CA VAL A 303 -30.10 -1.94 35.06
C VAL A 303 -28.74 -1.24 34.99
N PHE A 304 -28.53 -0.25 35.85
CA PHE A 304 -27.27 0.52 35.92
C PHE A 304 -26.40 0.08 37.10
N PHE A 305 -25.11 -0.13 36.84
CA PHE A 305 -24.10 -0.55 37.82
C PHE A 305 -23.08 0.55 38.13
N GLY A 306 -22.32 0.34 39.21
CA GLY A 306 -21.31 1.28 39.71
C GLY A 306 -21.85 2.20 40.82
N SER A 307 -21.02 3.14 41.24
CA SER A 307 -21.43 4.15 42.23
C SER A 307 -22.59 4.99 41.69
N LEU A 308 -23.38 5.58 42.58
CA LEU A 308 -24.53 6.40 42.17
C LEU A 308 -24.12 7.56 41.22
N ARG A 309 -22.95 8.16 41.43
CA ARG A 309 -22.38 9.17 40.54
C ARG A 309 -22.11 8.61 39.14
N GLN A 310 -21.54 7.41 39.04
CA GLN A 310 -21.30 6.73 37.76
C GLN A 310 -22.62 6.39 37.07
N GLN A 311 -23.64 5.94 37.80
CA GLN A 311 -24.96 5.66 37.23
C GLN A 311 -25.60 6.91 36.62
N TYR A 312 -25.56 8.06 37.32
CA TYR A 312 -26.02 9.33 36.75
C TYR A 312 -25.21 9.77 35.53
N ALA A 313 -23.89 9.56 35.54
CA ALA A 313 -23.01 9.86 34.41
C ALA A 313 -23.39 9.03 33.17
N GLN A 314 -23.55 7.72 33.35
CA GLN A 314 -24.00 6.78 32.31
C GLN A 314 -25.32 7.24 31.68
N VAL A 315 -26.35 7.51 32.50
CA VAL A 315 -27.64 8.01 31.99
C VAL A 315 -27.46 9.31 31.25
N GLY A 316 -26.79 10.32 31.81
CA GLY A 316 -26.65 11.65 31.19
C GLY A 316 -25.85 11.66 29.87
N ASN A 317 -24.88 10.77 29.74
CA ASN A 317 -24.03 10.65 28.56
C ASN A 317 -24.68 9.87 27.43
N ALA A 318 -25.63 8.98 27.75
CA ALA A 318 -26.28 8.14 26.76
C ALA A 318 -27.05 8.89 25.66
N VAL A 319 -27.30 8.14 24.59
CA VAL A 319 -28.31 8.45 23.58
C VAL A 319 -29.63 7.80 24.03
N PRO A 320 -30.77 8.52 24.00
CA PRO A 320 -32.07 7.94 24.35
C PRO A 320 -32.42 6.72 23.47
N PRO A 321 -32.70 5.52 24.05
CA PRO A 321 -32.94 4.31 23.27
C PRO A 321 -34.10 4.39 22.28
N LEU A 322 -35.20 5.08 22.62
CA LEU A 322 -36.33 5.25 21.70
C LEU A 322 -35.93 6.04 20.45
N PHE A 323 -35.11 7.08 20.62
CA PHE A 323 -34.59 7.85 19.50
C PHE A 323 -33.62 7.03 18.65
N ALA A 324 -32.70 6.29 19.29
CA ALA A 324 -31.79 5.38 18.60
C ALA A 324 -32.53 4.31 17.78
N LYS A 325 -33.62 3.74 18.32
CA LYS A 325 -34.49 2.79 17.61
C LYS A 325 -35.07 3.38 16.32
N ILE A 326 -35.57 4.61 16.36
CA ILE A 326 -36.13 5.29 15.18
C ILE A 326 -35.07 5.50 14.09
N ILE A 327 -33.85 5.87 14.47
CA ILE A 327 -32.72 5.97 13.53
C ILE A 327 -32.37 4.59 12.95
N ALA A 328 -32.28 3.57 13.78
CA ALA A 328 -31.98 2.21 13.34
C ALA A 328 -33.03 1.65 12.36
N GLU A 329 -34.32 1.89 12.63
CA GLU A 329 -35.43 1.47 11.75
C GLU A 329 -35.40 2.20 10.40
N SER A 330 -35.13 3.50 10.41
CA SER A 330 -35.02 4.29 9.17
C SER A 330 -33.76 3.99 8.36
N LEU A 331 -32.72 3.40 8.97
CA LEU A 331 -31.52 2.95 8.27
C LEU A 331 -31.72 1.63 7.50
N LYS A 332 -32.59 0.73 7.96
CA LYS A 332 -32.77 -0.62 7.37
C LYS A 332 -33.00 -0.66 5.86
N PRO A 333 -33.81 0.23 5.24
CA PRO A 333 -34.04 0.20 3.79
C PRO A 333 -32.75 0.42 2.99
N TYR A 334 -31.82 1.22 3.50
CA TYR A 334 -30.53 1.49 2.86
C TYR A 334 -29.55 0.32 2.99
N LEU A 335 -29.73 -0.52 4.02
CA LEU A 335 -28.96 -1.74 4.21
C LEU A 335 -29.52 -2.93 3.40
N ALA A 336 -30.82 -2.91 3.07
CA ALA A 336 -31.57 -4.05 2.52
C ALA A 336 -31.55 -4.18 0.98
N GLY A 337 -31.06 -3.19 0.22
CA GLY A 337 -31.04 -3.35 -1.25
C GLY A 337 -30.34 -2.25 -2.06
N LYS A 338 -29.46 -2.73 -2.96
CA LYS A 338 -28.97 -2.11 -4.21
C LYS A 338 -28.06 -0.88 -4.09
N VAL A 339 -26.98 -1.01 -3.34
CA VAL A 339 -25.71 -0.43 -3.76
C VAL A 339 -24.87 -1.63 -4.17
N ALA A 340 -24.50 -1.73 -5.45
CA ALA A 340 -23.53 -2.73 -5.84
C ALA A 340 -22.29 -2.51 -4.96
N PRO A 341 -21.79 -3.51 -4.21
CA PRO A 341 -20.50 -3.36 -3.56
C PRO A 341 -19.56 -2.83 -4.64
N LYS A 342 -18.78 -1.78 -4.36
CA LYS A 342 -17.81 -1.26 -5.33
C LYS A 342 -17.10 -2.45 -5.91
N THR A 343 -17.42 -2.81 -7.16
CA THR A 343 -16.75 -3.95 -7.77
C THR A 343 -15.35 -3.55 -8.16
N PHE A 344 -14.99 -2.26 -8.05
CA PHE A 344 -13.71 -1.69 -8.42
C PHE A 344 -13.15 -0.85 -7.28
N TYR A 345 -11.88 -1.07 -6.94
CA TYR A 345 -11.09 -0.17 -6.13
C TYR A 345 -10.60 1.00 -6.99
N SER A 346 -10.62 2.20 -6.42
CA SER A 346 -10.03 3.41 -6.99
C SER A 346 -9.27 4.16 -5.90
N VAL A 347 -8.13 4.75 -6.27
CA VAL A 347 -7.40 5.67 -5.38
C VAL A 347 -8.31 6.88 -5.09
N PRO A 348 -8.42 7.35 -3.84
CA PRO A 348 -9.14 8.58 -3.54
C PRO A 348 -8.52 9.75 -4.32
N GLU A 349 -9.36 10.64 -4.85
CA GLU A 349 -8.96 11.67 -5.81
C GLU A 349 -7.88 12.61 -5.25
N GLU A 350 -7.93 12.91 -3.95
CA GLU A 350 -6.96 13.75 -3.25
C GLU A 350 -5.57 13.12 -3.12
N TYR A 351 -5.48 11.79 -3.25
CA TYR A 351 -4.23 11.04 -3.25
C TYR A 351 -3.87 10.52 -4.64
N PHE A 352 -4.69 10.76 -5.66
CA PHE A 352 -4.43 10.25 -6.99
C PHE A 352 -3.45 11.17 -7.72
N LEU A 353 -2.25 10.67 -7.99
CA LEU A 353 -1.32 11.29 -8.92
C LEU A 353 -0.72 10.24 -9.83
N ARG A 354 -0.96 10.37 -11.14
CA ARG A 354 -0.42 9.43 -12.12
C ARG A 354 1.06 9.69 -12.39
N LEU A 355 1.91 8.79 -11.92
CA LEU A 355 3.32 8.77 -12.28
C LEU A 355 3.49 8.17 -13.70
N HIS A 356 4.45 8.70 -14.45
CA HIS A 356 4.76 8.23 -15.79
C HIS A 356 6.22 8.49 -16.14
N HIS A 357 6.75 7.69 -17.06
CA HIS A 357 8.10 7.77 -17.59
C HIS A 357 8.09 7.59 -19.12
N PRO A 358 9.19 7.93 -19.82
CA PRO A 358 9.35 7.56 -21.22
C PRO A 358 9.19 6.05 -21.38
N ARG A 359 8.44 5.61 -22.40
CA ARG A 359 8.29 4.20 -22.74
C ARG A 359 8.86 3.97 -24.13
N PRO A 360 10.13 3.54 -24.23
CA PRO A 360 10.73 3.33 -25.52
C PRO A 360 10.00 2.24 -26.28
N ARG A 361 9.89 2.41 -27.58
CA ARG A 361 9.24 1.45 -28.47
C ARG A 361 10.19 0.30 -28.76
N PHE A 362 10.37 -0.57 -27.79
CA PHE A 362 10.96 -1.87 -28.06
C PHE A 362 9.99 -2.61 -28.98
N LYS A 363 10.48 -3.12 -30.11
CA LYS A 363 9.85 -4.33 -30.68
C LYS A 363 9.95 -5.43 -29.60
N ARG A 364 9.38 -6.61 -29.80
CA ARG A 364 9.29 -7.66 -28.74
C ARG A 364 10.64 -8.15 -28.18
N GLU A 365 11.76 -7.50 -28.53
CA GLU A 365 13.17 -7.81 -28.32
C GLU A 365 13.86 -6.63 -27.58
N MET A 366 13.41 -6.29 -26.37
CA MET A 366 13.99 -5.18 -25.59
C MET A 366 15.48 -5.40 -25.34
N GLU A 367 15.84 -6.60 -24.92
CA GLU A 367 17.20 -7.02 -24.61
C GLU A 367 18.17 -6.79 -25.79
N GLU A 368 17.79 -7.24 -27.00
CA GLU A 368 18.63 -7.09 -28.20
C GLU A 368 18.77 -5.62 -28.64
N VAL A 369 17.67 -4.86 -28.55
CA VAL A 369 17.68 -3.43 -28.87
C VAL A 369 18.65 -2.70 -27.93
N LEU A 370 18.64 -3.01 -26.63
CA LEU A 370 19.51 -2.34 -25.66
C LEU A 370 20.98 -2.64 -25.89
N ILE A 371 21.34 -3.91 -26.11
CA ILE A 371 22.73 -4.28 -26.43
C ILE A 371 23.17 -3.57 -27.71
N TYR A 372 22.37 -3.65 -28.78
CA TYR A 372 22.70 -2.98 -30.05
C TYR A 372 22.90 -1.48 -29.87
N PHE A 373 21.97 -0.84 -29.17
CA PHE A 373 21.97 0.61 -29.00
C PHE A 373 23.16 1.08 -28.15
N ALA A 374 23.48 0.37 -27.06
CA ALA A 374 24.66 0.60 -26.24
C ALA A 374 25.96 0.43 -27.04
N SER A 375 26.09 -0.67 -27.82
CA SER A 375 27.26 -0.91 -28.67
C SER A 375 27.46 0.19 -29.72
N GLU A 376 26.39 0.63 -30.40
CA GLU A 376 26.51 1.69 -31.41
C GLU A 376 26.83 3.04 -30.79
N ILE A 377 26.28 3.39 -29.62
CA ILE A 377 26.63 4.62 -28.89
C ILE A 377 28.11 4.62 -28.48
N THR A 378 28.58 3.51 -27.89
CA THR A 378 29.98 3.35 -27.48
C THR A 378 30.92 3.42 -28.67
N THR A 379 30.52 2.85 -29.82
CA THR A 379 31.29 2.93 -31.07
C THR A 379 31.36 4.35 -31.63
N ILE A 380 30.26 5.09 -31.61
CA ILE A 380 30.22 6.47 -32.12
C ILE A 380 31.18 7.35 -31.32
N GLY A 381 31.28 7.12 -30.00
CA GLY A 381 32.17 7.84 -29.12
C GLY A 381 31.79 9.31 -28.95
N ILE A 382 32.77 10.17 -28.71
CA ILE A 382 32.53 11.58 -28.39
C ILE A 382 32.48 12.41 -29.68
N LEU A 383 31.34 13.04 -29.97
CA LEU A 383 31.16 13.87 -31.17
C LEU A 383 30.33 15.13 -30.90
N PRO A 384 30.40 16.16 -31.77
CA PRO A 384 29.46 17.28 -31.74
C PRO A 384 28.02 16.80 -31.84
N LYS A 385 27.10 17.41 -31.07
CA LYS A 385 25.70 16.93 -30.92
C LYS A 385 24.99 16.61 -32.24
N LYS A 386 25.12 17.51 -33.23
CA LYS A 386 24.49 17.37 -34.54
C LYS A 386 25.00 16.13 -35.28
N GLU A 387 26.32 15.89 -35.23
CA GLU A 387 26.93 14.75 -35.90
C GLU A 387 26.61 13.44 -35.19
N PHE A 388 26.69 13.43 -33.85
CA PHE A 388 26.30 12.28 -33.03
C PHE A 388 24.87 11.84 -33.34
N LYS A 389 23.93 12.80 -33.36
CA LYS A 389 22.51 12.57 -33.69
C LYS A 389 22.32 11.91 -35.06
N ILE A 390 23.04 12.37 -36.09
CA ILE A 390 22.95 11.82 -37.45
C ILE A 390 23.48 10.39 -37.48
N ARG A 391 24.65 10.14 -36.86
CA ARG A 391 25.26 8.81 -36.83
C ARG A 391 24.39 7.80 -36.09
N LEU A 392 23.85 8.18 -34.92
CA LEU A 392 22.98 7.31 -34.14
C LEU A 392 21.66 7.03 -34.85
N ASN A 393 21.04 8.04 -35.50
CA ASN A 393 19.84 7.81 -36.31
C ASN A 393 20.09 6.82 -37.47
N ASN A 394 21.23 6.93 -38.13
CA ASN A 394 21.60 5.99 -39.18
C ASN A 394 21.81 4.58 -38.62
N ALA A 395 22.40 4.45 -37.42
CA ALA A 395 22.52 3.17 -36.73
C ALA A 395 21.15 2.58 -36.38
N ILE A 396 20.22 3.37 -35.82
CA ILE A 396 18.86 2.91 -35.50
C ILE A 396 18.11 2.46 -36.76
N ARG A 397 18.27 3.15 -37.89
CA ARG A 397 17.64 2.78 -39.18
C ARG A 397 18.17 1.45 -39.73
N ARG A 398 19.43 1.10 -39.44
CA ARG A 398 20.03 -0.19 -39.81
C ARG A 398 19.56 -1.36 -38.93
N TYR A 399 18.98 -1.09 -37.76
CA TYR A 399 18.46 -2.16 -36.91
C TYR A 399 17.32 -2.90 -37.63
N PRO A 400 17.24 -4.24 -37.54
CA PRO A 400 16.22 -5.03 -38.24
C PRO A 400 14.79 -4.49 -38.10
N GLY A 401 14.13 -4.39 -39.25
CA GLY A 401 12.77 -3.86 -39.39
C GLY A 401 12.61 -2.35 -39.19
N ASN A 402 13.69 -1.56 -39.10
CA ASN A 402 13.63 -0.09 -39.02
C ASN A 402 13.96 0.61 -40.36
N LEU A 403 14.27 -0.15 -41.42
CA LEU A 403 14.63 0.38 -42.74
C LEU A 403 13.58 1.37 -43.27
N ASP A 404 12.31 0.97 -43.25
CA ASP A 404 11.18 1.77 -43.73
C ASP A 404 10.55 2.66 -42.63
N ALA A 405 11.15 2.71 -41.44
CA ALA A 405 10.62 3.51 -40.35
C ALA A 405 10.74 5.02 -40.66
N SER A 406 9.65 5.76 -40.40
CA SER A 406 9.63 7.20 -40.59
C SER A 406 10.70 7.89 -39.73
N GLN A 407 11.19 9.04 -40.18
CA GLN A 407 12.20 9.80 -39.43
C GLN A 407 11.76 10.13 -38.00
N LYS A 408 10.47 10.44 -37.81
CA LYS A 408 9.86 10.63 -36.48
C LYS A 408 9.99 9.39 -35.59
N THR A 409 9.84 8.18 -36.14
CA THR A 409 9.97 6.93 -35.40
C THR A 409 11.43 6.70 -34.96
N ILE A 410 12.38 6.94 -35.87
CA ILE A 410 13.82 6.86 -35.58
C ILE A 410 14.22 7.87 -34.50
N ASP A 411 13.72 9.11 -34.61
CA ASP A 411 14.00 10.15 -33.63
C ASP A 411 13.42 9.80 -32.25
N ASN A 412 12.20 9.23 -32.20
CA ASN A 412 11.59 8.75 -30.96
C ASN A 412 12.41 7.62 -30.32
N TRP A 413 12.86 6.62 -31.11
CA TRP A 413 13.76 5.57 -30.60
C TRP A 413 14.99 6.17 -29.94
N ARG A 414 15.65 7.11 -30.63
CA ARG A 414 16.84 7.78 -30.09
C ARG A 414 16.54 8.47 -28.76
N THR A 415 15.47 9.25 -28.70
CA THR A 415 15.19 10.10 -27.52
C THR A 415 14.57 9.33 -26.37
N GLU A 416 13.70 8.35 -26.63
CA GLU A 416 12.99 7.62 -25.56
C GLU A 416 13.92 6.61 -24.87
N ILE A 417 14.71 5.83 -25.64
CA ILE A 417 15.67 4.86 -25.09
C ILE A 417 16.68 5.58 -24.22
N ASP A 418 17.29 6.64 -24.75
CA ASP A 418 18.27 7.42 -24.02
C ASP A 418 17.68 8.11 -22.79
N ALA A 419 16.50 8.72 -22.91
CA ALA A 419 15.85 9.35 -21.77
C ALA A 419 15.60 8.35 -20.63
N LEU A 420 15.16 7.12 -20.93
CA LEU A 420 14.88 6.13 -19.88
C LEU A 420 16.16 5.52 -19.29
N PHE A 421 17.14 5.15 -20.12
CA PHE A 421 18.31 4.37 -19.68
C PHE A 421 19.60 5.17 -19.55
N GLY A 422 19.58 6.47 -19.81
CA GLY A 422 20.70 7.38 -19.58
C GLY A 422 21.99 6.98 -20.31
N PHE A 423 21.88 6.54 -21.57
CA PHE A 423 23.02 6.03 -22.35
C PHE A 423 23.91 7.12 -22.94
N ILE A 424 23.42 8.35 -23.04
CA ILE A 424 24.11 9.49 -23.63
C ILE A 424 24.29 10.55 -22.55
N ILE A 425 25.52 11.04 -22.42
CA ILE A 425 25.85 12.24 -21.63
C ILE A 425 25.96 13.41 -22.61
N GLU A 426 25.27 14.51 -22.29
CA GLU A 426 25.23 15.71 -23.12
C GLU A 426 25.86 16.90 -22.38
N ASP A 427 26.93 17.48 -22.95
CA ASP A 427 27.52 18.74 -22.49
C ASP A 427 27.00 19.93 -23.33
N GLN A 428 27.58 21.13 -23.27
CA GLN A 428 27.11 22.26 -24.08
C GLN A 428 27.30 22.08 -25.60
N LYS A 429 28.28 21.30 -26.06
CA LYS A 429 28.71 21.19 -27.47
C LYS A 429 28.74 19.77 -28.04
N LYS A 430 28.85 18.75 -27.20
CA LYS A 430 29.12 17.36 -27.56
C LYS A 430 28.16 16.38 -26.86
N CYS A 431 28.08 15.18 -27.43
CA CYS A 431 27.50 14.00 -26.83
C CYS A 431 28.59 12.94 -26.66
N SER A 432 28.52 12.17 -25.58
CA SER A 432 29.40 11.04 -25.31
C SER A 432 28.61 9.83 -24.78
N PRO A 433 29.13 8.61 -24.95
CA PRO A 433 28.57 7.44 -24.28
C PRO A 433 28.65 7.59 -22.76
N SER A 434 27.64 7.10 -22.04
CA SER A 434 27.65 7.02 -20.58
C SER A 434 28.34 5.74 -20.09
N ASN A 435 28.71 5.70 -18.81
CA ASN A 435 29.32 4.50 -18.21
C ASN A 435 28.39 3.28 -18.32
N ARG A 436 27.07 3.45 -18.14
CA ARG A 436 26.10 2.36 -18.29
C ARG A 436 26.07 1.81 -19.73
N ALA A 437 26.17 2.68 -20.74
CA ALA A 437 26.24 2.26 -22.14
C ALA A 437 27.54 1.52 -22.47
N ILE A 438 28.66 1.99 -21.92
CA ILE A 438 29.97 1.34 -22.11
C ILE A 438 29.98 -0.04 -21.45
N GLU A 439 29.49 -0.14 -20.22
CA GLU A 439 29.45 -1.39 -19.46
C GLU A 439 28.56 -2.43 -20.15
N LEU A 440 27.34 -2.06 -20.56
CA LEU A 440 26.44 -2.97 -21.27
C LEU A 440 27.01 -3.39 -22.64
N ALA A 441 27.65 -2.46 -23.37
CA ALA A 441 28.28 -2.79 -24.65
C ALA A 441 29.46 -3.75 -24.51
N THR A 442 30.21 -3.65 -23.41
CA THR A 442 31.42 -4.43 -23.15
C THR A 442 31.09 -5.81 -22.58
N ASN A 443 30.29 -5.83 -21.51
CA ASN A 443 30.03 -7.04 -20.74
C ASN A 443 28.83 -7.83 -21.25
N GLN A 444 27.90 -7.18 -21.97
CA GLN A 444 26.64 -7.76 -22.42
C GLN A 444 25.85 -8.48 -21.31
N ASP A 445 25.95 -7.92 -20.09
CA ASP A 445 25.25 -8.40 -18.91
C ASP A 445 23.98 -7.57 -18.70
N LEU A 446 22.86 -8.09 -19.21
CA LEU A 446 21.57 -7.42 -19.10
C LEU A 446 20.98 -7.51 -17.70
N VAL A 447 21.23 -8.60 -16.97
CA VAL A 447 20.67 -8.80 -15.62
C VAL A 447 21.31 -7.78 -14.68
N LYS A 448 22.64 -7.64 -14.68
CA LYS A 448 23.36 -6.59 -13.93
C LYS A 448 22.89 -5.20 -14.33
N PHE A 449 22.76 -4.94 -15.63
CA PHE A 449 22.25 -3.67 -16.13
C PHE A 449 20.86 -3.35 -15.55
N PHE A 450 19.93 -4.30 -15.57
CA PHE A 450 18.59 -4.09 -15.03
C PHE A 450 18.55 -4.01 -13.50
N LYS A 451 19.42 -4.72 -12.77
CA LYS A 451 19.58 -4.55 -11.32
C LYS A 451 19.99 -3.11 -11.00
N LEU A 452 21.03 -2.58 -11.64
CA LEU A 452 21.48 -1.20 -11.44
C LEU A 452 20.44 -0.18 -11.92
N PHE A 453 19.75 -0.44 -13.03
CA PHE A 453 18.64 0.38 -13.50
C PHE A 453 17.54 0.46 -12.42
N CYS A 454 17.07 -0.68 -11.94
CA CYS A 454 16.02 -0.77 -10.93
C CYS A 454 16.42 -0.13 -9.60
N TYR A 455 17.70 -0.21 -9.23
CA TYR A 455 18.25 0.39 -8.02
C TYR A 455 18.19 1.92 -8.07
N HIS A 456 18.62 2.53 -9.18
CA HIS A 456 18.62 4.00 -9.28
C HIS A 456 17.29 4.60 -9.79
N PHE A 457 16.31 3.77 -10.16
CA PHE A 457 15.03 4.23 -10.69
C PHE A 457 14.16 4.86 -9.60
N GLN A 458 13.84 6.16 -9.76
CA GLN A 458 13.08 6.92 -8.77
C GLN A 458 12.24 8.05 -9.38
N TYR A 459 11.27 8.55 -8.62
CA TYR A 459 10.53 9.78 -8.88
C TYR A 459 10.79 10.80 -7.76
N PRO A 460 11.12 12.06 -8.11
CA PRO A 460 11.42 12.56 -9.44
C PRO A 460 12.71 11.92 -9.96
N GLY A 461 12.90 11.93 -11.28
CA GLY A 461 14.09 11.37 -11.92
C GLY A 461 14.36 12.04 -13.27
N GLY A 462 15.63 12.21 -13.63
CA GLY A 462 16.05 12.96 -14.82
C GLY A 462 15.55 12.39 -16.17
N PHE A 463 15.03 11.16 -16.18
CA PHE A 463 14.35 10.57 -17.33
C PHE A 463 12.97 11.20 -17.61
N VAL A 464 12.37 11.87 -16.63
CA VAL A 464 11.09 12.57 -16.78
C VAL A 464 11.35 13.99 -17.31
N LYS A 465 10.43 14.52 -18.13
CA LYS A 465 10.55 15.90 -18.62
C LYS A 465 10.60 16.89 -17.45
N PRO A 466 11.48 17.92 -17.48
CA PRO A 466 11.66 18.85 -16.35
C PRO A 466 10.37 19.52 -15.87
N GLN A 467 9.42 19.82 -16.78
CA GLN A 467 8.12 20.40 -16.39
C GLN A 467 7.29 19.45 -15.52
N ARG A 468 7.39 18.15 -15.77
CA ARG A 468 6.67 17.14 -15.01
C ARG A 468 7.39 16.82 -13.70
N ASN A 469 8.73 16.79 -13.69
CA ASN A 469 9.49 16.74 -12.43
C ASN A 469 9.15 17.93 -11.53
N LEU A 470 9.01 19.14 -12.08
CA LEU A 470 8.57 20.30 -11.32
C LEU A 470 7.19 20.09 -10.67
N GLU A 471 6.25 19.46 -11.37
CA GLU A 471 4.94 19.10 -10.81
C GLU A 471 5.06 18.05 -9.70
N PHE A 472 5.84 16.98 -9.93
CA PHE A 472 6.11 15.96 -8.92
C PHE A 472 6.76 16.54 -7.66
N ILE A 473 7.76 17.41 -7.83
CA ILE A 473 8.46 18.08 -6.74
C ILE A 473 7.49 18.93 -5.92
N LYS A 474 6.66 19.75 -6.58
CA LYS A 474 5.64 20.59 -5.92
C LYS A 474 4.56 19.78 -5.21
N GLN A 475 4.29 18.56 -5.68
CA GLN A 475 3.39 17.62 -5.03
C GLN A 475 4.09 16.78 -3.96
N GLY A 476 5.39 16.95 -3.71
CA GLY A 476 6.14 16.23 -2.68
C GLY A 476 6.49 14.77 -3.01
N VAL A 477 6.35 14.35 -4.27
CA VAL A 477 6.65 12.97 -4.69
C VAL A 477 8.12 12.63 -4.42
N ASN A 478 8.38 11.60 -3.63
CA ASN A 478 9.69 11.00 -3.42
C ASN A 478 9.50 9.47 -3.36
N PHE A 479 9.84 8.76 -4.43
CA PHE A 479 9.44 7.36 -4.55
C PHE A 479 10.45 6.52 -5.34
N GLN A 480 10.93 5.44 -4.72
CA GLN A 480 11.78 4.40 -5.31
C GLN A 480 10.96 3.12 -5.49
N PRO A 481 10.39 2.87 -6.69
CA PRO A 481 9.36 1.85 -6.84
C PRO A 481 9.82 0.42 -6.55
N VAL A 482 11.01 0.02 -7.04
CA VAL A 482 11.48 -1.38 -6.91
C VAL A 482 11.86 -1.69 -5.46
N HIS A 483 12.45 -0.72 -4.75
CA HIS A 483 12.71 -0.81 -3.31
C HIS A 483 11.39 -1.08 -2.56
N TYR A 484 10.37 -0.28 -2.83
CA TYR A 484 9.06 -0.43 -2.20
C TYR A 484 8.37 -1.77 -2.54
N PHE A 485 8.45 -2.23 -3.80
CA PHE A 485 7.88 -3.52 -4.20
C PHE A 485 8.54 -4.70 -3.48
N ILE A 486 9.87 -4.68 -3.34
CA ILE A 486 10.62 -5.74 -2.65
C ILE A 486 10.26 -5.77 -1.17
N GLN A 487 10.29 -4.62 -0.50
CA GLN A 487 9.89 -4.49 0.91
C GLN A 487 8.45 -4.95 1.15
N LEU A 488 7.51 -4.53 0.28
CA LEU A 488 6.10 -4.94 0.34
C LEU A 488 5.93 -6.45 0.23
N LEU A 489 6.58 -7.08 -0.76
CA LEU A 489 6.47 -8.52 -0.95
C LEU A 489 7.11 -9.29 0.23
N GLN A 490 8.23 -8.81 0.78
CA GLN A 490 8.87 -9.42 1.94
C GLN A 490 7.95 -9.39 3.17
N VAL A 491 7.32 -8.23 3.44
CA VAL A 491 6.35 -8.06 4.52
C VAL A 491 5.12 -8.93 4.30
N ALA A 492 4.61 -8.99 3.08
CA ALA A 492 3.45 -9.80 2.73
C ALA A 492 3.72 -11.30 2.94
N GLU A 493 4.86 -11.82 2.48
CA GLU A 493 5.23 -13.22 2.68
C GLU A 493 5.45 -13.56 4.16
N THR A 494 6.06 -12.64 4.91
CA THR A 494 6.30 -12.81 6.36
C THR A 494 4.99 -12.84 7.14
N THR A 495 4.05 -11.95 6.79
CA THR A 495 2.76 -11.80 7.45
C THR A 495 1.85 -13.00 7.17
N GLU A 496 1.77 -13.44 5.92
CA GLU A 496 0.91 -14.56 5.49
C GLU A 496 1.57 -15.93 5.68
N LYS A 497 2.88 -15.98 6.01
CA LYS A 497 3.70 -17.19 6.16
C LYS A 497 3.66 -18.11 4.93
N MET A 498 3.56 -17.50 3.74
CA MET A 498 3.53 -18.21 2.47
C MET A 498 4.04 -17.32 1.33
N ARG A 499 4.33 -17.90 0.17
CA ARG A 499 4.73 -17.13 -1.02
C ARG A 499 3.57 -16.25 -1.51
N ILE A 500 3.83 -14.95 -1.64
CA ILE A 500 2.86 -13.94 -2.02
C ILE A 500 3.41 -13.17 -3.21
N GLY A 501 2.52 -12.92 -4.17
CA GLY A 501 2.80 -12.05 -5.30
C GLY A 501 1.74 -10.98 -5.44
N ILE A 502 2.07 -9.90 -6.15
CA ILE A 502 1.15 -8.83 -6.55
C ILE A 502 0.99 -8.79 -8.06
N ASN A 503 -0.14 -8.27 -8.54
CA ASN A 503 -0.38 -8.09 -9.98
C ASN A 503 -0.17 -6.62 -10.42
N LYS A 504 -0.16 -6.38 -11.75
CA LYS A 504 0.04 -5.04 -12.32
C LYS A 504 -0.97 -4.01 -11.82
N ALA A 505 -2.23 -4.40 -11.64
CA ALA A 505 -3.28 -3.49 -11.22
C ALA A 505 -3.16 -3.13 -9.73
N GLU A 506 -2.83 -4.09 -8.87
CA GLU A 506 -2.51 -3.85 -7.45
C GLU A 506 -1.32 -2.90 -7.32
N ALA A 507 -0.23 -3.16 -8.04
CA ALA A 507 0.93 -2.27 -8.05
C ALA A 507 0.58 -0.87 -8.58
N THR A 508 -0.33 -0.76 -9.54
CA THR A 508 -0.74 0.54 -10.09
C THR A 508 -1.59 1.34 -9.13
N HIS A 509 -2.64 0.73 -8.58
CA HIS A 509 -3.67 1.43 -7.82
C HIS A 509 -3.34 1.53 -6.34
N CYS A 510 -2.69 0.54 -5.74
CA CYS A 510 -2.38 0.59 -4.31
C CYS A 510 -1.01 1.22 -4.01
N ILE A 511 -0.19 1.46 -5.04
CA ILE A 511 1.21 1.90 -4.89
C ILE A 511 1.52 3.06 -5.82
N PHE A 512 1.54 2.82 -7.13
CA PHE A 512 2.17 3.72 -8.09
C PHE A 512 1.45 5.05 -8.32
N ASN A 513 0.12 5.05 -8.21
CA ASN A 513 -0.71 6.23 -8.39
C ASN A 513 -1.27 6.79 -7.06
N ASP A 514 -0.79 6.29 -5.92
CA ASP A 514 -1.27 6.68 -4.59
C ASP A 514 -0.21 7.53 -3.88
N LEU A 515 -0.47 8.84 -3.75
CA LEU A 515 0.41 9.80 -3.06
C LEU A 515 0.69 9.39 -1.61
N ARG A 516 -0.17 8.60 -0.98
CA ARG A 516 0.12 8.09 0.37
C ARG A 516 1.37 7.22 0.36
N VAL A 517 1.61 6.50 -0.73
CA VAL A 517 2.84 5.74 -0.95
C VAL A 517 3.93 6.63 -1.55
N THR A 518 3.65 7.36 -2.62
CA THR A 518 4.69 8.01 -3.41
C THR A 518 5.17 9.36 -2.86
N ARG A 519 4.51 9.89 -1.82
CA ARG A 519 4.84 11.17 -1.15
C ARG A 519 4.85 11.01 0.36
N ASP A 520 3.80 10.40 0.93
CA ASP A 520 3.59 10.39 2.40
C ASP A 520 4.33 9.24 3.11
N ASN A 521 5.16 8.46 2.39
CA ASN A 521 5.93 7.33 2.93
C ASN A 521 5.08 6.30 3.69
N ARG A 522 3.88 5.99 3.20
CA ARG A 522 3.03 4.93 3.77
C ARG A 522 3.83 3.64 3.95
N ALA A 523 3.78 3.10 5.16
CA ALA A 523 4.41 1.84 5.52
C ALA A 523 3.93 0.68 4.63
N VAL A 524 4.81 -0.26 4.32
CA VAL A 524 4.49 -1.38 3.42
C VAL A 524 3.45 -2.33 4.02
N GLU A 525 3.38 -2.42 5.35
CA GLU A 525 2.38 -3.16 6.11
C GLU A 525 0.96 -2.64 5.86
N ASP A 526 0.78 -1.32 5.82
CA ASP A 526 -0.50 -0.68 5.55
C ASP A 526 -0.94 -0.91 4.09
N THR A 527 0.02 -0.84 3.16
CA THR A 527 -0.22 -1.11 1.75
C THR A 527 -0.58 -2.58 1.51
N TRP A 528 0.09 -3.53 2.20
CA TRP A 528 -0.27 -4.94 2.15
C TRP A 528 -1.67 -5.17 2.73
N SER A 529 -1.97 -4.57 3.88
CA SER A 529 -3.29 -4.68 4.52
C SER A 529 -4.41 -4.21 3.60
N LEU A 530 -4.19 -3.11 2.86
CA LEU A 530 -5.11 -2.64 1.82
C LEU A 530 -5.29 -3.67 0.69
N ILE A 531 -4.20 -4.20 0.13
CA ILE A 531 -4.26 -5.19 -0.96
C ILE A 531 -4.97 -6.47 -0.48
N SER A 532 -4.62 -6.98 0.71
CA SER A 532 -5.21 -8.16 1.33
C SER A 532 -6.71 -7.97 1.58
N SER A 533 -7.12 -6.82 2.14
CA SER A 533 -8.54 -6.46 2.32
C SER A 533 -9.29 -6.39 1.00
N ASN A 534 -8.70 -5.76 -0.02
CA ASN A 534 -9.30 -5.67 -1.36
C ASN A 534 -9.51 -7.06 -1.99
N ARG A 535 -8.56 -7.99 -1.80
CA ARG A 535 -8.67 -9.38 -2.25
C ARG A 535 -9.79 -10.12 -1.52
N LYS A 536 -9.85 -10.05 -0.18
CA LYS A 536 -10.92 -10.66 0.63
C LYS A 536 -12.30 -10.18 0.21
N ARG A 537 -12.41 -8.88 -0.08
CA ARG A 537 -13.65 -8.23 -0.55
C ARG A 537 -13.92 -8.44 -2.04
N SER A 538 -13.07 -9.18 -2.76
CA SER A 538 -13.18 -9.44 -4.20
C SER A 538 -13.32 -8.15 -5.04
N LEU A 539 -12.66 -7.06 -4.62
CA LEU A 539 -12.62 -5.83 -5.39
C LEU A 539 -11.79 -6.05 -6.65
N LYS A 540 -12.31 -5.62 -7.80
CA LYS A 540 -11.56 -5.56 -9.05
C LYS A 540 -10.76 -4.26 -9.10
N TYR A 541 -9.85 -4.20 -10.06
CA TYR A 541 -9.09 -3.00 -10.36
C TYR A 541 -9.31 -2.66 -11.83
N ASP A 542 -9.05 -1.41 -12.21
CA ASP A 542 -8.98 -1.07 -13.62
C ASP A 542 -7.73 -1.69 -14.24
N TRP A 543 -7.94 -2.53 -15.25
CA TRP A 543 -6.91 -3.25 -16.00
C TRP A 543 -6.60 -2.60 -17.35
N ASP A 544 -7.15 -1.42 -17.64
CA ASP A 544 -6.85 -0.70 -18.87
C ASP A 544 -5.34 -0.55 -19.05
N GLY A 545 -4.86 -0.97 -20.22
CA GLY A 545 -3.44 -0.94 -20.54
C GLY A 545 -2.88 0.48 -20.54
N GLY A 546 -3.71 1.51 -20.72
CA GLY A 546 -3.42 2.92 -20.43
C GLY A 546 -2.93 3.14 -19.01
N ILE A 547 -3.64 2.58 -18.05
CA ILE A 547 -3.49 2.87 -16.63
C ILE A 547 -2.37 2.03 -16.02
N ILE A 548 -2.40 0.71 -16.23
CA ILE A 548 -1.50 -0.22 -15.53
C ILE A 548 -0.09 -0.31 -16.12
N ARG A 549 0.16 0.33 -17.26
CA ARG A 549 1.41 0.16 -18.02
C ARG A 549 2.66 0.56 -17.23
N TYR A 550 2.65 1.65 -16.49
CA TYR A 550 3.88 2.21 -15.91
C TYR A 550 4.37 1.40 -14.71
N ALA A 551 3.47 1.02 -13.80
CA ALA A 551 3.82 0.09 -12.72
C ALA A 551 4.17 -1.30 -13.28
N GLY A 552 3.42 -1.74 -14.31
CA GLY A 552 3.66 -3.00 -15.00
C GLY A 552 5.04 -3.10 -15.65
N ASP A 553 5.52 -2.02 -16.28
CA ASP A 553 6.86 -1.97 -16.88
C ASP A 553 7.96 -2.11 -15.83
N ILE A 554 7.81 -1.48 -14.68
CA ILE A 554 8.81 -1.56 -13.61
C ILE A 554 8.83 -2.94 -12.98
N LEU A 555 7.67 -3.57 -12.79
CA LEU A 555 7.61 -4.98 -12.40
C LEU A 555 8.29 -5.88 -13.45
N ASP A 556 8.08 -5.62 -14.75
CA ASP A 556 8.73 -6.37 -15.81
C ASP A 556 10.26 -6.12 -15.84
N TYR A 557 10.75 -4.90 -15.56
CA TYR A 557 12.18 -4.59 -15.40
C TYR A 557 12.78 -5.30 -14.18
N ALA A 558 12.06 -5.38 -13.06
CA ALA A 558 12.51 -6.13 -11.89
C ALA A 558 12.56 -7.65 -12.16
N VAL A 559 11.74 -8.17 -13.08
CA VAL A 559 11.89 -9.54 -13.61
C VAL A 559 13.14 -9.66 -14.49
N GLN A 560 13.42 -8.67 -15.34
CA GLN A 560 14.67 -8.65 -16.13
C GLN A 560 15.92 -8.59 -15.25
N ALA A 561 15.83 -7.93 -14.09
CA ALA A 561 16.87 -7.85 -13.07
C ALA A 561 17.02 -9.14 -12.25
N ASN A 562 16.23 -10.18 -12.53
CA ASN A 562 16.11 -11.43 -11.76
C ASN A 562 15.65 -11.26 -10.29
N LEU A 563 15.26 -10.04 -9.86
CA LEU A 563 14.79 -9.75 -8.50
C LEU A 563 13.38 -10.31 -8.24
N LEU A 564 12.55 -10.33 -9.29
CA LEU A 564 11.19 -10.87 -9.24
C LEU A 564 11.01 -12.01 -10.25
N VAL A 565 10.12 -12.94 -9.93
CA VAL A 565 9.64 -13.98 -10.85
C VAL A 565 8.16 -13.78 -11.13
N LYS A 566 7.78 -13.78 -12.40
CA LYS A 566 6.39 -13.78 -12.82
C LYS A 566 5.88 -15.21 -12.96
N ARG A 567 4.80 -15.55 -12.27
CA ARG A 567 4.19 -16.89 -12.30
C ARG A 567 3.00 -16.98 -13.27
N PRO A 568 2.53 -18.18 -13.64
CA PRO A 568 1.40 -18.37 -14.56
C PRO A 568 0.08 -17.74 -14.10
N ASP A 569 -0.06 -17.47 -12.80
CA ASP A 569 -1.21 -16.76 -12.22
C ASP A 569 -1.22 -15.25 -12.51
N GLY A 570 -0.22 -14.75 -13.23
CA GLY A 570 -0.10 -13.36 -13.65
C GLY A 570 0.47 -12.43 -12.57
N LYS A 571 0.93 -12.97 -11.44
CA LYS A 571 1.52 -12.19 -10.34
C LYS A 571 3.04 -12.26 -10.33
N TYR A 572 3.64 -11.29 -9.64
CA TYR A 572 5.07 -11.09 -9.47
C TYR A 572 5.46 -11.40 -8.02
N TYR A 573 6.47 -12.25 -7.85
CA TYR A 573 6.93 -12.80 -6.57
C TYR A 573 8.41 -12.47 -6.38
N LEU A 574 8.89 -12.40 -5.14
CA LEU A 574 10.33 -12.30 -4.86
C LEU A 574 11.10 -13.49 -5.42
N ASN A 575 12.31 -13.27 -5.94
CA ASN A 575 13.24 -14.33 -6.26
C ASN A 575 14.22 -14.56 -5.09
N HIS A 576 13.90 -15.46 -4.18
CA HIS A 576 14.72 -15.71 -2.98
C HIS A 576 16.11 -16.30 -3.26
N VAL A 577 16.39 -16.72 -4.49
CA VAL A 577 17.74 -17.12 -4.88
C VAL A 577 18.68 -15.90 -4.95
N GLU A 578 18.13 -14.70 -5.13
CA GLU A 578 18.87 -13.43 -5.20
C GLU A 578 18.91 -12.71 -3.84
N ASP A 579 18.96 -13.44 -2.71
CA ASP A 579 18.80 -12.86 -1.36
C ASP A 579 19.75 -11.68 -1.10
N LEU A 580 21.04 -11.80 -1.43
CA LEU A 580 22.01 -10.71 -1.24
C LEU A 580 21.62 -9.43 -2.00
N ALA A 581 21.14 -9.57 -3.24
CA ALA A 581 20.66 -8.43 -4.01
C ALA A 581 19.36 -7.87 -3.39
N LEU A 582 18.42 -8.72 -3.01
CA LEU A 582 17.17 -8.30 -2.35
C LEU A 582 17.42 -7.53 -1.05
N GLN A 583 18.33 -8.00 -0.19
CA GLN A 583 18.71 -7.30 1.05
C GLN A 583 19.26 -5.91 0.76
N ARG A 584 20.05 -5.75 -0.31
CA ARG A 584 20.57 -4.44 -0.71
C ARG A 584 19.46 -3.46 -1.13
N PHE A 585 18.40 -3.93 -1.78
CA PHE A 585 17.23 -3.11 -2.09
C PHE A 585 16.37 -2.80 -0.86
N ILE A 586 16.37 -3.65 0.17
CA ILE A 586 15.62 -3.41 1.41
C ILE A 586 16.34 -2.35 2.25
N SER A 587 17.68 -2.41 2.31
CA SER A 587 18.52 -1.56 3.15
C SER A 587 19.63 -0.88 2.31
N PRO A 588 19.30 0.16 1.53
CA PRO A 588 20.30 0.93 0.77
C PRO A 588 21.21 1.72 1.72
N GLU A 589 22.46 1.98 1.31
CA GLU A 589 23.41 2.77 2.12
C GLU A 589 23.13 4.27 2.06
N SER A 590 23.66 5.01 3.04
CA SER A 590 23.57 6.46 3.06
C SER A 590 24.24 7.07 1.82
N GLY A 591 23.50 7.89 1.07
CA GLY A 591 23.97 8.49 -0.18
C GLY A 591 23.69 7.65 -1.44
N ASP A 592 23.12 6.45 -1.30
CA ASP A 592 22.76 5.62 -2.45
C ASP A 592 21.55 6.11 -3.21
N ILE A 593 20.69 6.88 -2.56
CA ILE A 593 19.44 7.38 -3.11
C ILE A 593 19.59 8.88 -3.37
N PHE A 594 19.23 9.30 -4.59
CA PHE A 594 19.28 10.71 -4.93
C PHE A 594 18.08 11.45 -4.34
N ASN A 595 18.33 12.39 -3.42
CA ASN A 595 17.26 13.16 -2.80
C ASN A 595 17.16 14.56 -3.41
N TYR A 596 16.16 14.78 -4.28
CA TYR A 596 15.88 16.11 -4.84
C TYR A 596 15.61 17.17 -3.76
N TYR A 597 15.06 16.77 -2.61
CA TYR A 597 14.61 17.67 -1.55
C TYR A 597 15.71 18.11 -0.60
N GLU A 598 16.83 17.38 -0.52
CA GLU A 598 18.02 17.82 0.22
C GLU A 598 18.75 18.97 -0.48
N ILE A 599 18.63 19.04 -1.81
CA ILE A 599 19.35 20.01 -2.65
C ILE A 599 18.49 21.26 -2.92
N LEU A 600 17.18 21.17 -2.75
CA LEU A 600 16.23 22.27 -2.98
C LEU A 600 15.93 23.02 -1.67
N PRO A 601 16.35 24.30 -1.53
CA PRO A 601 16.20 25.04 -0.27
C PRO A 601 14.75 25.47 0.05
N ASP A 602 13.89 25.61 -0.96
CA ASP A 602 12.45 25.90 -0.79
C ASP A 602 11.63 25.30 -1.95
N ILE A 603 10.84 24.27 -1.63
CA ILE A 603 9.98 23.55 -2.59
C ILE A 603 8.87 24.47 -3.15
N SER A 604 8.40 25.45 -2.38
CA SER A 604 7.28 26.31 -2.78
C SER A 604 7.66 27.30 -3.89
N SER A 605 8.93 27.70 -3.94
CA SER A 605 9.47 28.66 -4.91
C SER A 605 10.31 28.03 -6.03
N VAL A 606 10.48 26.70 -6.03
CA VAL A 606 11.31 25.99 -7.03
C VAL A 606 10.92 26.32 -8.47
N THR A 607 11.93 26.64 -9.28
CA THR A 607 11.79 27.05 -10.67
C THR A 607 12.12 25.92 -11.64
N LEU A 608 11.59 26.02 -12.87
CA LEU A 608 11.93 25.08 -13.94
C LEU A 608 13.44 25.06 -14.27
N LYS A 609 14.15 26.18 -14.03
CA LYS A 609 15.59 26.27 -14.26
C LYS A 609 16.35 25.40 -13.26
N GLU A 610 15.99 25.46 -11.99
CA GLU A 610 16.61 24.64 -10.93
C GLU A 610 16.37 23.16 -11.18
N VAL A 611 15.14 22.76 -11.52
CA VAL A 611 14.83 21.36 -11.86
C VAL A 611 15.68 20.86 -13.04
N LYS A 612 15.85 21.68 -14.09
CA LYS A 612 16.72 21.33 -15.23
C LYS A 612 18.18 21.14 -14.87
N GLU A 613 18.70 21.90 -13.91
CA GLU A 613 20.08 21.72 -13.45
C GLU A 613 20.20 20.47 -12.57
N LEU A 614 19.22 20.21 -11.69
CA LEU A 614 19.18 18.99 -10.88
C LEU A 614 19.03 17.72 -11.73
N ASP A 615 18.22 17.74 -12.78
CA ASP A 615 18.07 16.59 -13.69
C ASP A 615 19.41 16.21 -14.34
N LYS A 616 20.31 17.17 -14.60
CA LYS A 616 21.67 16.86 -15.07
C LYS A 616 22.53 16.22 -13.99
N VAL A 617 22.39 16.64 -12.73
CA VAL A 617 23.09 16.00 -11.60
C VAL A 617 22.58 14.59 -11.40
N TRP A 618 21.26 14.37 -11.54
CA TRP A 618 20.64 13.05 -11.48
C TRP A 618 21.19 12.11 -12.56
N VAL A 619 21.44 12.59 -13.79
CA VAL A 619 22.05 11.77 -14.86
C VAL A 619 23.44 11.26 -14.45
N ASN A 620 24.23 12.06 -13.73
CA ASN A 620 25.53 11.61 -13.21
C ASN A 620 25.33 10.55 -12.12
N TYR A 621 24.42 10.79 -11.18
CA TYR A 621 24.04 9.82 -10.14
C TYR A 621 23.65 8.47 -10.74
N PHE A 622 22.74 8.47 -11.73
CA PHE A 622 22.27 7.27 -12.40
C PHE A 622 23.37 6.50 -13.15
N ASN A 623 24.44 7.20 -13.55
CA ASN A 623 25.58 6.62 -14.24
C ASN A 623 26.80 6.36 -13.34
N THR A 624 26.66 6.50 -12.02
CA THR A 624 27.73 6.22 -11.06
C THR A 624 28.20 4.76 -11.21
N GLU A 625 29.52 4.55 -11.16
CA GLU A 625 30.09 3.21 -11.12
C GLU A 625 29.85 2.57 -9.75
N ARG A 626 29.41 1.31 -9.76
CA ARG A 626 29.18 0.48 -8.58
C ARG A 626 29.99 -0.79 -8.79
N ASN A 627 31.03 -0.97 -7.98
CA ASN A 627 31.85 -2.18 -7.99
C ASN A 627 31.37 -3.21 -6.94
N ASP A 628 30.14 -3.03 -6.44
CA ASP A 628 29.54 -3.93 -5.47
C ASP A 628 29.11 -5.23 -6.16
N SER A 629 29.61 -6.37 -5.69
CA SER A 629 29.32 -7.68 -6.27
C SER A 629 27.84 -8.09 -6.17
N PHE A 630 27.05 -7.42 -5.34
CA PHE A 630 25.60 -7.65 -5.19
C PHE A 630 24.81 -7.43 -6.49
N PHE A 631 25.32 -6.60 -7.39
CA PHE A 631 24.68 -6.32 -8.68
C PHE A 631 25.15 -7.24 -9.79
N ASP A 632 26.20 -8.03 -9.58
CA ASP A 632 26.68 -8.98 -10.58
C ASP A 632 25.63 -10.06 -10.85
N THR A 633 25.69 -10.64 -12.03
CA THR A 633 24.80 -11.73 -12.42
C THR A 633 25.31 -13.03 -11.83
N ASP A 634 24.54 -13.57 -10.89
CA ASP A 634 24.74 -14.93 -10.42
C ASP A 634 24.17 -15.91 -11.47
N ILE A 635 25.07 -16.53 -12.23
CA ILE A 635 24.71 -17.52 -13.26
C ILE A 635 23.98 -18.70 -12.65
N LEU A 636 24.36 -19.15 -11.45
CA LEU A 636 23.70 -20.28 -10.78
C LEU A 636 22.28 -19.90 -10.37
N ALA A 637 22.10 -18.68 -9.87
CA ALA A 637 20.77 -18.15 -9.53
C ALA A 637 19.87 -17.98 -10.76
N LEU A 638 20.46 -17.76 -11.94
CA LEU A 638 19.72 -17.69 -13.20
C LEU A 638 19.27 -19.07 -13.68
N LEU A 639 20.04 -20.12 -13.39
CA LEU A 639 19.76 -21.49 -13.83
C LEU A 639 18.77 -22.23 -12.92
N THR A 640 18.60 -21.78 -11.69
CA THR A 640 17.78 -22.46 -10.68
C THR A 640 16.49 -21.71 -10.39
N GLU A 641 15.48 -22.42 -9.89
CA GLU A 641 14.20 -21.82 -9.49
C GLU A 641 14.00 -21.83 -7.97
N THR A 642 14.78 -22.63 -7.26
CA THR A 642 14.68 -22.85 -5.82
C THR A 642 16.05 -22.78 -5.17
N SER A 643 16.09 -22.39 -3.90
CA SER A 643 17.33 -22.37 -3.11
C SER A 643 17.93 -23.77 -2.97
N GLU A 644 17.11 -24.83 -2.93
CA GLU A 644 17.58 -26.22 -2.90
C GLU A 644 18.35 -26.59 -4.18
N GLN A 645 17.78 -26.30 -5.35
CA GLN A 645 18.47 -26.50 -6.64
C GLN A 645 19.75 -25.66 -6.74
N TYR A 646 19.72 -24.44 -6.20
CA TYR A 646 20.89 -23.56 -6.19
C TYR A 646 22.04 -24.17 -5.39
N GLU A 647 21.79 -24.64 -4.17
CA GLU A 647 22.82 -25.28 -3.35
C GLU A 647 23.31 -26.59 -3.98
N GLU A 648 22.42 -27.41 -4.54
CA GLU A 648 22.81 -28.65 -5.25
C GLU A 648 23.72 -28.38 -6.46
N LEU A 649 23.39 -27.37 -7.27
CA LEU A 649 24.20 -26.96 -8.42
C LEU A 649 25.53 -26.35 -7.97
N LYS A 650 25.53 -25.57 -6.90
CA LYS A 650 26.72 -24.95 -6.31
C LYS A 650 27.68 -25.99 -5.73
N GLU A 651 27.18 -27.02 -5.05
CA GLU A 651 27.99 -28.15 -4.57
C GLU A 651 28.60 -28.92 -5.76
N THR A 652 27.80 -29.19 -6.80
CA THR A 652 28.27 -29.87 -8.02
C THR A 652 29.41 -29.11 -8.72
N ILE A 653 29.35 -27.78 -8.72
CA ILE A 653 30.37 -26.91 -9.33
C ILE A 653 31.57 -26.72 -8.40
N SER A 654 31.36 -26.62 -7.09
CA SER A 654 32.44 -26.55 -6.09
C SER A 654 33.31 -27.81 -6.10
N ASP A 655 32.73 -28.98 -6.36
CA ASP A 655 33.50 -30.22 -6.55
C ASP A 655 34.36 -30.19 -7.83
N LEU A 656 33.97 -29.42 -8.85
CA LEU A 656 34.74 -29.18 -10.07
C LEU A 656 35.84 -28.11 -9.89
N ASP A 657 35.62 -27.13 -9.00
CA ASP A 657 36.58 -26.08 -8.63
C ASP A 657 37.81 -26.64 -7.90
N SER A 658 37.71 -27.82 -7.26
CA SER A 658 38.86 -28.54 -6.69
C SER A 658 39.94 -28.95 -7.72
N ILE A 659 39.64 -28.83 -9.03
CA ILE A 659 40.58 -29.07 -10.14
C ILE A 659 41.21 -27.75 -10.64
N ILE A 660 40.78 -26.59 -10.15
CA ILE A 660 41.23 -25.24 -10.54
C ILE A 660 42.05 -24.63 -9.38
N GLU A 661 42.98 -25.37 -8.80
CA GLU A 661 44.01 -24.78 -7.93
C GLU A 661 45.25 -24.41 -8.76
N GLU A 662 45.32 -23.15 -9.20
CA GLU A 662 46.58 -22.43 -9.48
C GLU A 662 46.29 -20.94 -9.79
N GLY A 663 45.82 -20.18 -8.78
CA GLY A 663 46.08 -18.73 -8.71
C GLY A 663 45.26 -17.77 -9.58
N PHE A 664 43.98 -18.06 -9.88
CA PHE A 664 43.10 -17.10 -10.57
C PHE A 664 42.24 -16.32 -9.57
N GLU A 665 42.29 -14.98 -9.62
CA GLU A 665 41.36 -14.13 -8.89
C GLU A 665 39.94 -14.33 -9.44
N SER A 666 39.01 -14.78 -8.60
CA SER A 666 37.59 -14.82 -8.93
C SER A 666 37.07 -13.39 -9.07
N THR A 667 37.20 -12.81 -10.26
CA THR A 667 36.36 -11.67 -10.60
C THR A 667 34.99 -12.24 -10.96
N GLY A 668 33.96 -11.88 -10.19
CA GLY A 668 32.56 -12.30 -10.35
C GLY A 668 31.89 -11.84 -11.65
N ALA A 669 32.68 -11.69 -12.72
CA ALA A 669 32.22 -11.34 -14.04
C ALA A 669 31.66 -12.59 -14.75
N ILE A 670 30.56 -12.38 -15.46
CA ILE A 670 29.90 -13.36 -16.34
C ILE A 670 30.86 -14.08 -17.30
N GLY A 671 31.93 -13.41 -17.73
CA GLY A 671 32.98 -13.97 -18.60
C GLY A 671 33.67 -15.16 -17.95
N SER A 672 34.21 -14.98 -16.75
CA SER A 672 34.95 -15.99 -15.99
C SER A 672 34.12 -17.26 -15.73
N VAL A 673 32.85 -17.10 -15.36
CA VAL A 673 31.96 -18.26 -15.14
C VAL A 673 31.64 -18.96 -16.46
N GLY A 674 31.45 -18.20 -17.54
CA GLY A 674 31.28 -18.77 -18.87
C GLY A 674 32.51 -19.58 -19.33
N GLU A 675 33.72 -19.07 -19.09
CA GLU A 675 34.97 -19.79 -19.35
C GLU A 675 35.03 -21.11 -18.58
N SER A 676 34.69 -21.11 -17.28
CA SER A 676 34.63 -22.34 -16.46
C SER A 676 33.62 -23.36 -17.01
N LEU A 677 32.43 -22.90 -17.44
CA LEU A 677 31.42 -23.78 -18.07
C LEU A 677 31.96 -24.40 -19.37
N ILE A 678 32.67 -23.63 -20.20
CA ILE A 678 33.27 -24.14 -21.43
C ILE A 678 34.42 -25.12 -21.15
N ILE A 679 35.26 -24.87 -20.14
CA ILE A 679 36.32 -25.81 -19.73
C ILE A 679 35.72 -27.15 -19.35
N ASN A 680 34.64 -27.14 -18.55
CA ASN A 680 33.96 -28.37 -18.17
C ASN A 680 33.36 -29.08 -19.38
N HIS A 681 32.67 -28.34 -20.25
CA HIS A 681 32.14 -28.87 -21.50
C HIS A 681 33.22 -29.55 -22.35
N GLU A 682 34.37 -28.91 -22.55
CA GLU A 682 35.47 -29.47 -23.34
C GLU A 682 36.08 -30.72 -22.68
N ARG A 683 36.23 -30.74 -21.36
CA ARG A 683 36.69 -31.94 -20.62
C ARG A 683 35.71 -33.10 -20.77
N LEU A 684 34.41 -32.84 -20.70
CA LEU A 684 33.36 -33.85 -20.92
C LEU A 684 33.36 -34.33 -22.37
N ARG A 685 33.46 -33.43 -23.35
CA ARG A 685 33.58 -33.78 -24.77
C ARG A 685 34.72 -34.78 -25.01
N ILE A 686 35.92 -34.45 -24.54
CA ILE A 686 37.11 -35.31 -24.65
C ILE A 686 36.89 -36.68 -23.97
N SER A 687 36.18 -36.71 -22.83
CA SER A 687 35.83 -37.97 -22.15
C SER A 687 34.92 -38.84 -23.01
N ASN A 688 33.86 -38.22 -23.54
CA ASN A 688 32.81 -38.90 -24.28
C ASN A 688 33.33 -39.38 -25.64
N GLU A 689 34.33 -38.71 -26.20
CA GLU A 689 35.09 -39.14 -27.38
C GLU A 689 36.10 -40.27 -27.06
N GLY A 690 36.20 -40.73 -25.80
CA GLY A 690 37.00 -41.89 -25.41
C GLY A 690 38.47 -41.62 -25.09
N ARG A 691 38.86 -40.35 -24.89
CA ARG A 691 40.25 -39.94 -24.56
C ARG A 691 40.35 -39.20 -23.22
N PRO A 692 39.90 -39.78 -22.09
CA PRO A 692 39.97 -39.11 -20.78
C PRO A 692 41.40 -38.75 -20.35
N ASP A 693 42.41 -39.41 -20.92
CA ASP A 693 43.83 -39.09 -20.76
C ASP A 693 44.18 -37.66 -21.19
N LEU A 694 43.47 -37.09 -22.17
CA LEU A 694 43.74 -35.75 -22.70
C LEU A 694 43.09 -34.60 -21.89
N LYS A 695 42.25 -34.90 -20.88
CA LYS A 695 41.54 -33.88 -20.07
C LYS A 695 42.45 -32.80 -19.49
N HIS A 696 43.64 -33.19 -19.06
CA HIS A 696 44.62 -32.31 -18.43
C HIS A 696 45.19 -31.24 -19.38
N LEU A 697 44.96 -31.37 -20.69
CA LEU A 697 45.36 -30.40 -21.71
C LEU A 697 44.33 -29.27 -21.92
N VAL A 698 43.11 -29.42 -21.39
CA VAL A 698 42.09 -28.36 -21.39
C VAL A 698 42.40 -27.36 -20.26
N LYS A 699 42.89 -26.18 -20.63
CA LYS A 699 43.38 -25.16 -19.70
C LYS A 699 42.90 -23.76 -20.07
N LEU A 700 42.55 -22.98 -19.04
CA LEU A 700 42.38 -21.53 -19.16
C LEU A 700 43.74 -20.87 -19.39
N ILE A 701 43.77 -19.85 -20.23
CA ILE A 701 44.97 -19.05 -20.48
C ILE A 701 44.88 -17.76 -19.66
N PRO A 702 45.87 -17.47 -18.80
CA PRO A 702 45.92 -16.20 -18.11
C PRO A 702 45.91 -15.00 -19.06
N ALA A 703 45.05 -14.03 -18.79
CA ALA A 703 44.91 -12.80 -19.57
C ALA A 703 46.24 -12.04 -19.76
N ALA A 704 47.16 -12.15 -18.78
CA ALA A 704 48.50 -11.56 -18.83
C ALA A 704 49.34 -12.01 -20.04
N TYR A 705 49.07 -13.19 -20.61
CA TYR A 705 49.77 -13.67 -21.81
C TYR A 705 49.26 -13.04 -23.11
N ALA A 706 48.07 -12.41 -23.10
CA ALA A 706 47.48 -11.70 -24.22
C ALA A 706 47.48 -12.48 -25.56
N VAL A 707 47.29 -13.80 -25.51
CA VAL A 707 47.42 -14.71 -26.67
C VAL A 707 46.25 -14.63 -27.66
N GLY A 708 45.18 -13.90 -27.32
CA GLY A 708 44.00 -13.69 -28.17
C GLY A 708 43.01 -14.86 -28.21
N TYR A 709 43.01 -15.71 -27.17
CA TYR A 709 41.98 -16.72 -26.90
C TYR A 709 42.02 -17.08 -25.40
N ASP A 710 40.91 -17.56 -24.86
CA ASP A 710 40.74 -17.82 -23.43
C ASP A 710 41.11 -19.24 -23.04
N ILE A 711 40.79 -20.24 -23.87
CA ILE A 711 40.95 -21.65 -23.52
C ILE A 711 41.79 -22.38 -24.58
N ASN A 712 42.77 -23.16 -24.11
CA ASN A 712 43.44 -24.16 -24.92
C ASN A 712 42.79 -25.53 -24.67
N SER A 713 42.28 -26.16 -25.73
CA SER A 713 41.73 -27.52 -25.76
C SER A 713 42.40 -28.33 -26.88
N VAL A 714 41.97 -29.58 -27.07
CA VAL A 714 42.49 -30.50 -28.10
C VAL A 714 41.37 -31.33 -28.73
N ASP A 715 41.53 -31.69 -30.00
CA ASP A 715 40.68 -32.69 -30.67
C ASP A 715 41.19 -34.13 -30.45
N PHE A 716 40.40 -35.13 -30.86
CA PHE A 716 40.74 -36.55 -30.73
C PHE A 716 42.10 -36.93 -31.34
N ASP A 717 42.53 -36.23 -32.40
CA ASP A 717 43.82 -36.39 -33.07
C ASP A 717 44.95 -35.53 -32.48
N GLU A 718 44.75 -34.98 -31.28
CA GLU A 718 45.68 -34.13 -30.53
C GLU A 718 45.99 -32.77 -31.20
N LYS A 719 45.25 -32.40 -32.26
CA LYS A 719 45.32 -31.03 -32.78
C LYS A 719 44.78 -30.04 -31.76
N LYS A 720 45.48 -28.90 -31.64
CA LYS A 720 45.05 -27.81 -30.77
C LYS A 720 43.73 -27.22 -31.24
N ARG A 721 42.83 -27.02 -30.29
CA ARG A 721 41.61 -26.24 -30.40
C ARG A 721 41.74 -25.01 -29.51
N LEU A 722 41.86 -23.83 -30.11
CA LEU A 722 42.04 -22.56 -29.42
C LEU A 722 40.67 -21.86 -29.38
N ILE A 723 40.17 -21.59 -28.18
CA ILE A 723 38.78 -21.19 -27.98
C ILE A 723 38.73 -19.80 -27.34
N GLU A 724 38.04 -18.89 -28.02
CA GLU A 724 37.60 -17.61 -27.48
C GLU A 724 36.16 -17.74 -26.97
N VAL A 725 35.93 -17.42 -25.71
CA VAL A 725 34.62 -17.52 -25.06
C VAL A 725 33.94 -16.17 -25.05
N LYS A 726 32.72 -16.11 -25.57
CA LYS A 726 31.89 -14.91 -25.54
C LYS A 726 30.60 -15.23 -24.82
N THR A 727 30.46 -14.78 -23.58
CA THR A 727 29.26 -15.05 -22.76
C THR A 727 28.25 -13.90 -22.83
N THR A 728 26.97 -14.22 -22.79
CA THR A 728 25.86 -13.27 -22.64
C THR A 728 24.82 -13.88 -21.71
N ALA A 729 24.40 -13.13 -20.67
CA ALA A 729 23.31 -13.54 -19.79
C ALA A 729 22.12 -12.63 -19.98
N SER A 730 20.95 -13.26 -19.98
CA SER A 730 19.67 -12.59 -20.12
C SER A 730 18.59 -13.40 -19.42
N SER A 731 17.56 -12.74 -18.90
CA SER A 731 16.40 -13.45 -18.35
C SER A 731 15.59 -14.20 -19.43
N LYS A 732 15.75 -13.81 -20.71
CA LYS A 732 15.08 -14.44 -21.86
C LYS A 732 16.06 -14.88 -22.94
N PRO A 733 15.71 -15.91 -23.74
CA PRO A 733 16.44 -16.26 -24.95
C PRO A 733 16.61 -15.07 -25.91
N LEU A 734 17.81 -14.91 -26.43
CA LEU A 734 18.19 -13.91 -27.43
C LEU A 734 18.66 -14.60 -28.71
N ASP A 735 18.58 -13.91 -29.84
CA ASP A 735 19.16 -14.40 -31.09
C ASP A 735 20.69 -14.17 -31.11
N PHE A 736 21.46 -15.23 -31.34
CA PHE A 736 22.90 -15.19 -31.55
C PHE A 736 23.23 -14.47 -32.85
N ARG A 737 23.41 -13.14 -32.83
CA ARG A 737 23.67 -12.38 -34.05
C ARG A 737 24.90 -11.50 -34.03
N ARG A 738 25.51 -11.29 -32.85
CA ARG A 738 26.63 -10.36 -32.72
C ARG A 738 27.59 -10.72 -31.59
N PHE A 739 28.87 -10.46 -31.82
CA PHE A 739 29.91 -10.34 -30.80
C PHE A 739 31.04 -9.44 -31.32
N HIS A 740 31.91 -9.01 -30.42
CA HIS A 740 33.11 -8.25 -30.75
C HIS A 740 34.34 -9.16 -30.57
N LEU A 741 35.28 -9.11 -31.51
CA LEU A 741 36.62 -9.67 -31.34
C LEU A 741 37.64 -8.54 -31.22
N THR A 742 38.49 -8.57 -30.20
CA THR A 742 39.58 -7.60 -30.08
C THR A 742 40.58 -7.72 -31.23
N THR A 743 41.46 -6.73 -31.37
CA THR A 743 42.54 -6.78 -32.38
C THR A 743 43.40 -8.04 -32.25
N ASN A 744 43.72 -8.46 -31.02
CA ASN A 744 44.52 -9.65 -30.75
C ASN A 744 43.74 -10.93 -31.05
N GLU A 745 42.46 -11.00 -30.69
CA GLU A 745 41.58 -12.14 -30.99
C GLU A 745 41.44 -12.35 -32.49
N TRP A 746 41.16 -11.29 -33.26
CA TRP A 746 41.05 -11.40 -34.72
C TRP A 746 42.38 -11.77 -35.39
N SER A 747 43.49 -11.23 -34.90
CA SER A 747 44.84 -11.59 -35.38
C SER A 747 45.15 -13.07 -35.12
N SER A 748 44.77 -13.56 -33.94
CA SER A 748 44.93 -14.97 -33.56
C SER A 748 44.04 -15.87 -34.39
N ALA A 749 42.78 -15.50 -34.60
CA ALA A 749 41.88 -16.21 -35.50
C ALA A 749 42.44 -16.30 -36.93
N THR A 750 43.03 -15.22 -37.44
CA THR A 750 43.69 -15.17 -38.76
C THR A 750 44.92 -16.09 -38.83
N THR A 751 45.66 -16.21 -37.73
CA THR A 751 46.88 -17.01 -37.65
C THR A 751 46.57 -18.51 -37.54
N PHE A 752 45.59 -18.87 -36.72
CA PHE A 752 45.32 -20.25 -36.36
C PHE A 752 44.20 -20.92 -37.19
N ASN A 753 43.42 -20.15 -37.97
CA ASN A 753 42.41 -20.61 -38.94
C ASN A 753 41.46 -21.68 -38.38
N ASP A 754 41.48 -22.89 -38.93
CA ASP A 754 40.61 -24.03 -38.58
C ASP A 754 40.81 -24.54 -37.15
N ARG A 755 41.89 -24.13 -36.47
CA ARG A 755 42.14 -24.41 -35.05
C ARG A 755 41.53 -23.38 -34.11
N TYR A 756 41.07 -22.23 -34.62
CA TYR A 756 40.50 -21.16 -33.80
C TYR A 756 38.97 -21.23 -33.82
N TYR A 757 38.39 -21.17 -32.62
CA TYR A 757 36.96 -21.28 -32.40
C TYR A 757 36.49 -20.10 -31.56
N VAL A 758 35.30 -19.59 -31.90
CA VAL A 758 34.55 -18.69 -31.02
C VAL A 758 33.39 -19.48 -30.43
N TYR A 759 33.38 -19.62 -29.11
CA TYR A 759 32.33 -20.28 -28.34
C TYR A 759 31.41 -19.19 -27.78
N ARG A 760 30.25 -19.03 -28.42
CA ARG A 760 29.25 -18.04 -28.01
C ARG A 760 28.28 -18.68 -27.03
N LEU A 761 28.47 -18.38 -25.76
CA LEU A 761 27.67 -18.93 -24.67
C LEU A 761 26.52 -17.97 -24.34
N MET A 762 25.29 -18.47 -24.41
CA MET A 762 24.09 -17.76 -23.95
C MET A 762 23.53 -18.46 -22.73
N VAL A 763 23.51 -17.74 -21.62
CA VAL A 763 22.92 -18.19 -20.36
C VAL A 763 21.57 -17.52 -20.20
N THR A 764 20.54 -18.32 -20.02
CA THR A 764 19.16 -17.87 -19.84
C THR A 764 18.53 -18.60 -18.66
N LYS A 765 17.33 -18.16 -18.26
CA LYS A 765 16.61 -18.83 -17.19
C LYS A 765 16.36 -20.30 -17.53
N GLY A 766 17.03 -21.20 -16.79
CA GLY A 766 16.94 -22.65 -16.95
C GLY A 766 17.49 -23.22 -18.26
N SER A 767 18.27 -22.48 -19.06
CA SER A 767 18.92 -23.05 -20.25
C SER A 767 20.26 -22.38 -20.56
N ILE A 768 21.23 -23.20 -21.00
CA ILE A 768 22.51 -22.74 -21.52
C ILE A 768 22.65 -23.23 -22.96
N LYS A 769 22.79 -22.29 -23.89
CA LYS A 769 23.04 -22.61 -25.30
C LYS A 769 24.44 -22.17 -25.69
N LEU A 770 25.14 -23.05 -26.37
CA LEU A 770 26.46 -22.79 -26.92
C LEU A 770 26.37 -22.83 -28.44
N LEU A 771 26.82 -21.76 -29.10
CA LEU A 771 27.07 -21.75 -30.54
C LEU A 771 28.58 -21.76 -30.79
N LEU A 772 29.03 -22.72 -31.60
CA LEU A 772 30.44 -22.92 -31.94
C LEU A 772 30.71 -22.40 -33.34
N ILE A 773 31.58 -21.40 -33.46
CA ILE A 773 32.00 -20.86 -34.76
C ILE A 773 33.47 -21.22 -34.99
N GLN A 774 33.71 -22.18 -35.88
CA GLN A 774 35.06 -22.54 -36.32
C GLN A 774 35.53 -21.61 -37.45
N ASP A 775 36.78 -21.16 -37.36
CA ASP A 775 37.46 -20.32 -38.36
C ASP A 775 36.62 -19.10 -38.77
N PRO A 776 36.40 -18.14 -37.84
CA PRO A 776 35.57 -16.97 -38.12
C PRO A 776 36.09 -16.13 -39.30
N VAL A 777 37.40 -16.21 -39.60
CA VAL A 777 38.01 -15.51 -40.75
C VAL A 777 37.63 -16.17 -42.07
N LYS A 778 37.59 -17.51 -42.14
CA LYS A 778 37.03 -18.22 -43.31
C LYS A 778 35.55 -17.95 -43.46
N GLN A 779 34.77 -18.00 -42.36
CA GLN A 779 33.33 -17.68 -42.41
C GLN A 779 33.07 -16.27 -42.96
N TYR A 780 33.93 -15.31 -42.63
CA TYR A 780 33.88 -13.96 -43.21
C TYR A 780 34.14 -13.99 -44.73
N LYS A 781 35.21 -14.66 -45.16
CA LYS A 781 35.60 -14.74 -46.58
C LYS A 781 34.55 -15.40 -47.47
N VAL A 782 33.83 -16.39 -46.95
CA VAL A 782 32.76 -17.09 -47.69
C VAL A 782 31.40 -16.40 -47.57
N GLY A 783 31.30 -15.31 -46.81
CA GLY A 783 30.08 -14.51 -46.67
C GLY A 783 29.06 -15.05 -45.66
N ASN A 784 29.43 -16.03 -44.84
CA ASN A 784 28.55 -16.57 -43.78
C ASN A 784 28.47 -15.65 -42.55
N LEU A 785 29.50 -14.83 -42.34
CA LEU A 785 29.46 -13.74 -41.38
C LEU A 785 29.99 -12.44 -41.99
N ASN A 786 29.61 -11.32 -41.38
CA ASN A 786 30.06 -9.99 -41.71
C ASN A 786 30.91 -9.44 -40.57
N ALA A 787 32.05 -8.85 -40.90
CA ALA A 787 33.01 -8.31 -39.95
C ALA A 787 33.35 -6.85 -40.28
N VAL A 788 33.19 -5.95 -39.30
CA VAL A 788 33.42 -4.52 -39.46
C VAL A 788 34.57 -4.04 -38.55
N PRO A 789 35.65 -3.45 -39.10
CA PRO A 789 36.79 -2.98 -38.29
C PRO A 789 36.43 -1.85 -37.32
N ARG A 790 36.59 -2.09 -36.01
CA ARG A 790 36.25 -1.16 -34.91
C ARG A 790 37.13 -1.40 -33.66
N LYS A 791 38.44 -1.07 -33.71
CA LYS A 791 39.45 -1.42 -32.65
C LYS A 791 39.52 -2.93 -32.35
N GLY A 792 39.38 -3.72 -33.41
CA GLY A 792 38.99 -5.11 -33.39
C GLY A 792 38.03 -5.34 -34.54
N MET A 793 37.19 -6.36 -34.46
CA MET A 793 36.19 -6.70 -35.45
C MET A 793 34.83 -6.93 -34.79
N ASP A 794 33.85 -6.08 -35.13
CA ASP A 794 32.44 -6.34 -34.81
C ASP A 794 31.91 -7.39 -35.78
N ILE A 795 31.52 -8.54 -35.25
CA ILE A 795 31.02 -9.67 -36.02
C ILE A 795 29.50 -9.67 -35.98
N THR A 796 28.88 -9.86 -37.14
CA THR A 796 27.44 -10.13 -37.30
C THR A 796 27.24 -11.36 -38.18
N PHE A 797 26.35 -12.27 -37.80
CA PHE A 797 26.20 -13.56 -38.48
C PHE A 797 24.78 -14.11 -38.38
N ASP A 798 24.51 -15.12 -39.19
CA ASP A 798 23.28 -15.92 -39.15
C ASP A 798 23.58 -17.27 -38.51
N PRO A 799 23.03 -17.58 -37.31
CA PRO A 799 23.35 -18.82 -36.59
C PRO A 799 23.00 -20.09 -37.39
N ASP A 800 22.00 -20.04 -38.29
CA ASP A 800 21.64 -21.18 -39.13
C ASP A 800 22.65 -21.44 -40.25
N LYS A 801 23.51 -20.47 -40.55
CA LYS A 801 24.55 -20.54 -41.59
C LYS A 801 25.96 -20.62 -41.02
N CYS A 802 26.14 -20.27 -39.75
CA CYS A 802 27.44 -20.06 -39.14
C CYS A 802 27.48 -20.77 -37.78
N GLY A 803 28.06 -21.97 -37.78
CA GLY A 803 28.39 -22.72 -36.57
C GLY A 803 27.43 -23.86 -36.24
N GLU A 804 27.70 -24.52 -35.11
CA GLU A 804 26.92 -25.61 -34.55
C GLU A 804 26.30 -25.18 -33.21
N VAL A 805 25.01 -25.44 -33.00
CA VAL A 805 24.32 -25.13 -31.74
C VAL A 805 24.25 -26.38 -30.87
N ILE A 806 24.79 -26.27 -29.66
CA ILE A 806 24.78 -27.32 -28.63
C ILE A 806 24.03 -26.78 -27.40
N GLU A 807 23.16 -27.59 -26.81
CA GLU A 807 22.55 -27.29 -25.52
C GLU A 807 23.42 -27.86 -24.40
N LEU A 808 23.93 -26.99 -23.53
CA LEU A 808 24.71 -27.38 -22.36
C LEU A 808 23.73 -27.55 -21.20
N TYR A 809 23.76 -28.72 -20.57
CA TYR A 809 22.89 -29.13 -19.46
C TYR A 809 21.43 -29.48 -19.81
N ARG A 810 21.15 -30.78 -19.71
CA ARG A 810 19.91 -31.33 -19.16
C ARG A 810 20.27 -32.28 -18.03
#